data_AF-A0A356TDK5-F1
#
_entry.id   AF-A0A356TDK5-F1
#
_cell.length_a   1.000
_cell.length_b   1.000
_cell.length_c   1.000
_cell.angle_alpha   90.00
_cell.angle_beta   90.00
_cell.angle_gamma   90.00
#
_symmetry.space_group_name_H-M   'P 1'
#
loop_
_entity.id
_entity.type
_entity.pdbx_description
1 polymer ?
#
loop_
_entity_poly.entity_id
_entity_poly.type
_entity_poly.pdbx_seq_one_letter_code
_entity_poly.pdbx_strand_id
1 'polypeptide(L)'
;MHHLRQTEPLEELPAHFAAHPELYGDLADRGWEGVAFAWTFTTQSVTADMDMIRDGLYGEGLMAHLAEDFPVATAPAQMQGPSRGQSCTVEGQSTYIADGDRFRTVLRAIAEQAFGLTDDQIENYMASWAQLDHVVMFYFDSPYFFENPDQEDLNDAFQIDHMTGEARVTNEVLGALVMVPKETAEHQQPFDTSIYVHGHGSNNGEALLFGGLMMQHGMAVALLNAHGHGLEFDDDELRLYDAFFGSECLSPTIRAVAAGRARDHDGDGTLDSGVNFWTASVFHTRDSVRQTVVDHMQAVRIMRSFDGRPATPVTLEERSLGTLEFDGDYDGDGSVDVAGDFDSDGTPDFGGPDANYHFTGGSLGGITSAMFAGMEPAITSAAPIVGAGGLSDVAIRTENGSVLPAMILRLMGPFVMGRAGSEPGRDSGCAAGETSLYFLSTSLTRAARTEFACLPGQYDEDDVMVVRNLDGDIVRCGGVFGGPSQFRVPIPADAGDPVVVELYEDALADIQFGSCEWRGEAPTPDVVVDTFQVSNGVAGAGRCPNCARFEDQIWEQGEALVAPTHGFGRQRQTPDLRRLVMLAQIALESGDPINYARRVFLEPREVAGVERPANNLLMLQTIGDANVCLATGNAFARAAGVLPFLPPDAPDAYAEWRAPASFAGRYEGMPTPNDVLIQRHVLEGIPWLNRHPVEGAEDFLSDVDDLSDGLLTFNPDGRSQMHEADGGLRPVRLDPPLRWVRQMRPMSSPSDDAVWSFAPDTDMGGVLNGYVIPRGIHGVNPDEMYNSEVPFDIGVYTFNLLGRYMRTGGQDLPYVSDPEGHHCLEDSSCPYLPARPAP
;
A
#
# COMPACT_ATOMS: atom_id res chain seq x y z
N MET A 1 7.84 -19.45 -22.37
CA MET A 1 7.42 -19.10 -23.75
C MET A 1 7.71 -20.24 -24.71
N HIS A 2 6.70 -21.06 -25.04
CA HIS A 2 6.84 -22.09 -26.06
C HIS A 2 6.52 -21.48 -27.44
N HIS A 3 7.57 -21.21 -28.22
CA HIS A 3 7.58 -20.53 -29.52
C HIS A 3 6.77 -21.19 -30.67
N LEU A 4 5.96 -22.22 -30.39
CA LEU A 4 5.25 -23.01 -31.42
C LEU A 4 3.73 -22.85 -31.38
N ARG A 5 3.16 -22.01 -30.49
CA ARG A 5 1.69 -21.94 -30.27
C ARG A 5 1.17 -20.52 -29.97
N GLN A 6 1.60 -19.51 -30.73
CA GLN A 6 1.20 -18.09 -30.55
C GLN A 6 0.07 -17.65 -31.50
N THR A 7 -0.89 -18.51 -31.80
CA THR A 7 -1.92 -18.22 -32.81
C THR A 7 -2.89 -17.12 -32.41
N GLU A 8 -3.29 -17.06 -31.14
CA GLU A 8 -4.23 -16.07 -30.61
C GLU A 8 -3.60 -14.65 -30.52
N PRO A 9 -2.38 -14.45 -29.98
CA PRO A 9 -1.72 -13.13 -30.01
C PRO A 9 -1.45 -12.58 -31.42
N LEU A 10 -1.53 -13.42 -32.44
CA LEU A 10 -1.33 -13.04 -33.84
C LEU A 10 -2.65 -13.03 -34.62
N GLU A 11 -3.80 -13.26 -33.99
CA GLU A 11 -5.09 -13.39 -34.68
C GLU A 11 -5.47 -12.13 -35.46
N GLU A 12 -5.14 -10.95 -34.93
CA GLU A 12 -5.43 -9.66 -35.56
C GLU A 12 -4.50 -9.30 -36.72
N LEU A 13 -3.37 -10.01 -36.89
CA LEU A 13 -2.33 -9.67 -37.86
C LEU A 13 -2.87 -9.50 -39.29
N PRO A 14 -3.77 -10.37 -39.82
CA PRO A 14 -4.35 -10.18 -41.15
C PRO A 14 -5.21 -8.92 -41.25
N ALA A 15 -5.96 -8.56 -40.21
CA ALA A 15 -6.75 -7.33 -40.19
C ALA A 15 -5.84 -6.10 -40.21
N HIS A 16 -4.73 -6.15 -39.47
CA HIS A 16 -3.72 -5.11 -39.47
C HIS A 16 -3.02 -4.96 -40.85
N PHE A 17 -2.70 -6.08 -41.51
CA PHE A 17 -2.16 -6.05 -42.87
C PHE A 17 -3.14 -5.40 -43.84
N ALA A 18 -4.42 -5.78 -43.77
CA ALA A 18 -5.47 -5.24 -44.64
C ALA A 18 -5.73 -3.74 -44.39
N ALA A 19 -5.56 -3.28 -43.14
CA ALA A 19 -5.73 -1.87 -42.78
C ALA A 19 -4.57 -0.98 -43.27
N HIS A 20 -3.39 -1.56 -43.52
CA HIS A 20 -2.17 -0.84 -43.89
C HIS A 20 -1.50 -1.40 -45.16
N PRO A 21 -2.19 -1.42 -46.32
CA PRO A 21 -1.62 -1.92 -47.58
C PRO A 21 -0.37 -1.14 -48.03
N GLU A 22 -0.24 0.12 -47.63
CA GLU A 22 0.93 0.96 -47.85
C GLU A 22 2.19 0.49 -47.12
N LEU A 23 2.03 -0.23 -46.00
CA LEU A 23 3.13 -0.77 -45.20
C LEU A 23 3.43 -2.22 -45.57
N TYR A 24 2.40 -3.02 -45.86
CA TYR A 24 2.51 -4.48 -45.91
C TYR A 24 2.37 -5.10 -47.31
N GLY A 25 2.05 -4.32 -48.34
CA GLY A 25 2.09 -4.78 -49.74
C GLY A 25 1.18 -6.00 -49.99
N ASP A 26 1.74 -7.09 -50.54
CA ASP A 26 0.97 -8.28 -50.88
C ASP A 26 0.44 -9.04 -49.65
N LEU A 27 0.97 -8.79 -48.45
CA LEU A 27 0.42 -9.32 -47.19
C LEU A 27 -0.98 -8.76 -46.88
N ALA A 28 -1.29 -7.53 -47.33
CA ALA A 28 -2.61 -6.93 -47.14
C ALA A 28 -3.71 -7.70 -47.87
N ASP A 29 -3.37 -8.31 -49.01
CA ASP A 29 -4.29 -9.11 -49.81
C ASP A 29 -4.24 -10.61 -49.43
N ARG A 30 -3.05 -11.12 -49.09
CA ARG A 30 -2.82 -12.55 -48.85
C ARG A 30 -3.00 -12.97 -47.39
N GLY A 31 -3.03 -12.01 -46.46
CA GLY A 31 -3.14 -12.27 -45.03
C GLY A 31 -2.15 -13.33 -44.57
N TRP A 32 -2.67 -14.35 -43.89
CA TRP A 32 -1.87 -15.49 -43.40
C TRP A 32 -1.13 -16.26 -44.49
N GLU A 33 -1.64 -16.36 -45.72
CA GLU A 33 -0.97 -17.09 -46.80
C GLU A 33 0.32 -16.42 -47.27
N GLY A 34 0.52 -15.14 -46.93
CA GLY A 34 1.75 -14.39 -47.18
C GLY A 34 2.79 -14.53 -46.06
N VAL A 35 2.40 -15.03 -44.89
CA VAL A 35 3.25 -15.11 -43.69
C VAL A 35 3.98 -16.44 -43.64
N ALA A 36 5.31 -16.42 -43.76
CA ALA A 36 6.14 -17.62 -43.65
C ALA A 36 6.36 -18.05 -42.18
N PHE A 37 6.49 -17.07 -41.29
CA PHE A 37 6.57 -17.22 -39.85
C PHE A 37 6.13 -15.91 -39.20
N ALA A 38 5.52 -16.01 -38.02
CA ALA A 38 5.26 -14.87 -37.15
C ALA A 38 5.39 -15.35 -35.71
N TRP A 39 5.89 -14.47 -34.85
CA TRP A 39 5.94 -14.70 -33.41
C TRP A 39 5.69 -13.37 -32.71
N THR A 40 5.04 -13.43 -31.55
CA THR A 40 5.03 -12.30 -30.63
C THR A 40 6.28 -12.38 -29.77
N PHE A 41 7.02 -11.28 -29.68
CA PHE A 41 8.11 -11.13 -28.73
C PHE A 41 7.60 -10.29 -27.56
N THR A 42 7.19 -10.95 -26.49
CA THR A 42 6.93 -10.31 -25.21
C THR A 42 7.92 -10.88 -24.19
N THR A 43 8.44 -10.04 -23.30
CA THR A 43 9.32 -10.50 -22.21
C THR A 43 8.53 -11.24 -21.13
N GLN A 44 7.23 -10.96 -21.03
CA GLN A 44 6.26 -11.62 -20.14
C GLN A 44 4.82 -11.29 -20.59
N SER A 45 3.83 -11.93 -19.97
CA SER A 45 2.46 -11.42 -19.95
C SER A 45 2.27 -10.58 -18.69
N VAL A 46 1.73 -9.37 -18.82
CA VAL A 46 1.58 -8.44 -17.69
C VAL A 46 0.37 -8.78 -16.84
N THR A 47 -0.77 -9.08 -17.47
CA THR A 47 -2.05 -9.25 -16.77
C THR A 47 -2.61 -10.66 -16.83
N ALA A 48 -2.10 -11.54 -17.70
CA ALA A 48 -2.75 -12.84 -17.97
C ALA A 48 -2.88 -13.76 -16.75
N ASP A 49 -1.89 -13.78 -15.85
CA ASP A 49 -1.98 -14.59 -14.64
C ASP A 49 -3.15 -14.14 -13.76
N MET A 50 -3.23 -12.83 -13.52
CA MET A 50 -4.26 -12.22 -12.68
C MET A 50 -5.64 -12.32 -13.34
N ASP A 51 -5.68 -12.21 -14.66
CA ASP A 51 -6.86 -12.47 -15.49
C ASP A 51 -7.37 -13.92 -15.33
N MET A 52 -6.46 -14.90 -15.38
CA MET A 52 -6.78 -16.31 -15.24
C MET A 52 -7.20 -16.68 -13.82
N ILE A 53 -6.56 -16.12 -12.79
CA ILE A 53 -6.97 -16.31 -11.38
C ILE A 53 -8.36 -15.75 -11.16
N ARG A 54 -8.63 -14.51 -11.59
CA ARG A 54 -9.94 -13.88 -11.47
C ARG A 54 -11.02 -14.72 -12.15
N ASP A 55 -10.81 -15.09 -13.41
CA ASP A 55 -11.79 -15.90 -14.13
C ASP A 55 -11.98 -17.27 -13.44
N GLY A 56 -10.90 -17.88 -12.93
CA GLY A 56 -10.94 -19.12 -12.18
C GLY A 56 -11.75 -19.05 -10.88
N LEU A 57 -11.59 -17.96 -10.11
CA LEU A 57 -12.42 -17.67 -8.95
C LEU A 57 -13.90 -17.56 -9.35
N TYR A 58 -14.22 -17.00 -10.51
CA TYR A 58 -15.59 -16.96 -11.03
C TYR A 58 -16.05 -18.25 -11.74
N GLY A 59 -15.25 -19.32 -11.72
CA GLY A 59 -15.60 -20.63 -12.28
C GLY A 59 -15.38 -20.75 -13.79
N GLU A 60 -14.53 -19.91 -14.36
CA GLU A 60 -14.22 -19.83 -15.78
C GLU A 60 -12.75 -20.14 -16.10
N GLY A 61 -12.47 -20.40 -17.38
CA GLY A 61 -11.11 -20.56 -17.88
C GLY A 61 -10.39 -21.81 -17.37
N LEU A 62 -9.06 -21.81 -17.49
CA LEU A 62 -8.21 -22.97 -17.14
C LEU A 62 -8.12 -23.20 -15.62
N MET A 63 -8.44 -22.18 -14.82
CA MET A 63 -8.42 -22.22 -13.36
C MET A 63 -9.82 -22.29 -12.73
N ALA A 64 -10.86 -22.69 -13.48
CA ALA A 64 -12.23 -22.79 -12.98
C ALA A 64 -12.40 -23.64 -11.70
N HIS A 65 -11.46 -24.54 -11.42
CA HIS A 65 -11.40 -25.32 -10.18
C HIS A 65 -11.28 -24.45 -8.92
N LEU A 66 -10.70 -23.24 -9.01
CA LEU A 66 -10.58 -22.33 -7.88
C LEU A 66 -11.94 -21.97 -7.27
N ALA A 67 -13.01 -21.89 -8.08
CA ALA A 67 -14.35 -21.62 -7.56
C ALA A 67 -14.90 -22.77 -6.69
N GLU A 68 -14.50 -24.02 -6.97
CA GLU A 68 -14.89 -25.21 -6.21
C GLU A 68 -13.99 -25.41 -4.99
N ASP A 69 -12.69 -25.18 -5.14
CA ASP A 69 -11.69 -25.34 -4.07
C ASP A 69 -11.79 -24.22 -3.01
N PHE A 70 -12.23 -23.02 -3.43
CA PHE A 70 -12.42 -21.84 -2.57
C PHE A 70 -13.87 -21.35 -2.66
N PRO A 71 -14.82 -22.10 -2.09
CA PRO A 71 -16.24 -21.75 -2.13
C PRO A 71 -16.53 -20.49 -1.32
N VAL A 72 -17.69 -19.89 -1.55
CA VAL A 72 -18.19 -18.72 -0.79
C VAL A 72 -18.74 -19.13 0.59
N ALA A 73 -17.93 -19.83 1.39
CA ALA A 73 -18.28 -20.26 2.75
C ALA A 73 -17.56 -19.39 3.78
N THR A 74 -18.23 -19.11 4.90
CA THR A 74 -17.69 -18.26 5.97
C THR A 74 -18.02 -18.84 7.34
N ALA A 75 -17.13 -18.63 8.30
CA ALA A 75 -17.38 -18.87 9.72
C ALA A 75 -17.39 -17.53 10.48
N PRO A 76 -18.48 -17.12 11.12
CA PRO A 76 -18.48 -15.95 11.98
C PRO A 76 -17.60 -16.17 13.22
N ALA A 77 -16.95 -15.10 13.68
CA ALA A 77 -16.22 -15.09 14.95
C ALA A 77 -17.20 -14.84 16.09
N GLN A 78 -17.02 -15.52 17.22
CA GLN A 78 -17.70 -15.10 18.44
C GLN A 78 -17.22 -13.69 18.83
N MET A 79 -18.15 -12.76 19.02
CA MET A 79 -17.86 -11.36 19.31
C MET A 79 -18.22 -10.97 20.75
N GLN A 80 -19.15 -11.68 21.40
CA GLN A 80 -19.55 -11.39 22.78
C GLN A 80 -19.20 -12.54 23.73
N GLY A 81 -18.71 -12.18 24.91
CA GLY A 81 -18.37 -13.13 25.95
C GLY A 81 -17.45 -12.56 27.02
N PRO A 82 -17.23 -13.33 28.10
CA PRO A 82 -16.43 -12.85 29.22
C PRO A 82 -14.93 -12.92 28.94
N SER A 83 -14.17 -12.02 29.55
CA SER A 83 -12.74 -12.24 29.76
C SER A 83 -12.53 -13.47 30.66
N ARG A 84 -11.35 -14.08 30.55
CA ARG A 84 -11.02 -15.31 31.29
C ARG A 84 -11.15 -15.09 32.79
N GLY A 85 -12.05 -15.83 33.45
CA GLY A 85 -12.27 -15.76 34.90
C GLY A 85 -13.26 -14.69 35.36
N GLN A 86 -13.90 -13.98 34.43
CA GLN A 86 -15.03 -13.09 34.70
C GLN A 86 -16.35 -13.73 34.25
N SER A 87 -17.46 -13.23 34.77
CA SER A 87 -18.80 -13.58 34.30
C SER A 87 -19.45 -12.34 33.73
N CYS A 88 -20.01 -12.45 32.54
CA CYS A 88 -20.91 -11.48 31.98
C CYS A 88 -22.18 -12.17 31.51
N THR A 89 -23.28 -11.40 31.46
CA THR A 89 -24.53 -11.85 30.85
C THR A 89 -24.65 -11.16 29.51
N VAL A 90 -24.80 -11.93 28.44
CA VAL A 90 -25.22 -11.44 27.13
C VAL A 90 -26.70 -11.81 27.03
N GLU A 91 -27.59 -10.81 27.02
CA GLU A 91 -29.03 -11.01 26.88
C GLU A 91 -29.44 -10.74 25.44
N GLY A 92 -30.12 -11.69 24.80
CA GLY A 92 -30.89 -11.52 23.54
C GLY A 92 -30.13 -10.87 22.38
N GLN A 93 -29.38 -11.67 21.62
CA GLN A 93 -28.90 -11.44 20.24
C GLN A 93 -27.93 -12.59 19.87
N SER A 94 -27.62 -12.72 18.59
CA SER A 94 -26.52 -13.56 18.09
C SER A 94 -25.20 -13.26 18.84
N THR A 95 -24.44 -14.31 19.18
CA THR A 95 -23.12 -14.15 19.83
C THR A 95 -22.03 -13.69 18.86
N TYR A 96 -22.36 -13.57 17.57
CA TYR A 96 -21.45 -13.28 16.47
C TYR A 96 -21.39 -11.80 16.09
N ILE A 97 -22.15 -10.93 16.77
CA ILE A 97 -22.06 -9.47 16.62
C ILE A 97 -21.53 -8.83 17.89
N ALA A 98 -20.71 -7.79 17.80
CA ALA A 98 -20.43 -6.89 18.91
C ALA A 98 -21.39 -5.70 18.85
N ASP A 99 -22.23 -5.53 19.88
CA ASP A 99 -23.16 -4.40 19.99
C ASP A 99 -22.43 -3.05 19.86
N GLY A 100 -23.00 -2.16 19.06
CA GLY A 100 -22.38 -0.90 18.67
C GLY A 100 -22.25 0.08 19.83
N ASP A 101 -23.19 0.15 20.77
CA ASP A 101 -23.09 1.06 21.91
C ASP A 101 -21.99 0.61 22.90
N ARG A 102 -21.86 -0.69 23.10
CA ARG A 102 -20.76 -1.31 23.86
C ARG A 102 -19.43 -1.09 23.15
N PHE A 103 -19.36 -1.33 21.85
CA PHE A 103 -18.15 -1.13 21.06
C PHE A 103 -17.73 0.36 21.05
N ARG A 104 -18.67 1.29 20.97
CA ARG A 104 -18.40 2.74 21.09
C ARG A 104 -17.83 3.13 22.45
N THR A 105 -18.25 2.46 23.52
CA THR A 105 -17.64 2.65 24.85
C THR A 105 -16.16 2.23 24.83
N VAL A 106 -15.84 1.13 24.14
CA VAL A 106 -14.44 0.68 23.94
C VAL A 106 -13.66 1.66 23.07
N LEU A 107 -14.21 2.11 21.93
CA LEU A 107 -13.58 3.10 21.05
C LEU A 107 -13.19 4.37 21.81
N ARG A 108 -14.09 4.88 22.65
CA ARG A 108 -13.82 6.04 23.50
C ARG A 108 -12.66 5.77 24.47
N ALA A 109 -12.60 4.58 25.07
CA ALA A 109 -11.54 4.22 26.01
C ALA A 109 -10.16 4.12 25.37
N ILE A 110 -10.09 3.77 24.08
CA ILE A 110 -8.82 3.63 23.34
C ILE A 110 -8.46 4.85 22.48
N ALA A 111 -9.37 5.82 22.30
CA ALA A 111 -9.18 6.96 21.39
C ALA A 111 -7.89 7.76 21.67
N GLU A 112 -7.63 8.09 22.93
CA GLU A 112 -6.41 8.79 23.34
C GLU A 112 -5.17 7.89 23.13
N GLN A 113 -5.22 6.64 23.59
CA GLN A 113 -4.06 5.73 23.59
C GLN A 113 -3.68 5.25 22.17
N ALA A 114 -4.66 4.99 21.31
CA ALA A 114 -4.47 4.44 19.97
C ALA A 114 -4.25 5.52 18.91
N PHE A 115 -4.88 6.70 19.05
CA PHE A 115 -4.87 7.74 18.02
C PHE A 115 -4.34 9.10 18.51
N GLY A 116 -4.01 9.25 19.80
CA GLY A 116 -3.49 10.51 20.33
C GLY A 116 -4.51 11.65 20.37
N LEU A 117 -5.82 11.33 20.30
CA LEU A 117 -6.87 12.35 20.31
C LEU A 117 -6.99 13.04 21.67
N THR A 118 -7.16 14.36 21.64
CA THR A 118 -7.46 15.17 22.83
C THR A 118 -8.92 15.02 23.27
N ASP A 119 -9.24 15.42 24.51
CA ASP A 119 -10.62 15.39 25.04
C ASP A 119 -11.64 16.08 24.12
N ASP A 120 -11.28 17.23 23.52
CA ASP A 120 -12.15 17.98 22.62
C ASP A 120 -12.33 17.27 21.26
N GLN A 121 -11.28 16.62 20.75
CA GLN A 121 -11.36 15.82 19.52
C GLN A 121 -12.21 14.56 19.72
N ILE A 122 -12.15 13.93 20.91
CA ILE A 122 -12.86 12.68 21.22
C ILE A 122 -14.37 12.84 21.04
N GLU A 123 -14.99 13.96 21.42
CA GLU A 123 -16.44 14.11 21.22
C GLU A 123 -16.83 14.18 19.74
N ASN A 124 -16.03 14.87 18.93
CA ASN A 124 -16.25 14.96 17.49
C ASN A 124 -16.02 13.60 16.81
N TYR A 125 -14.98 12.87 17.23
CA TYR A 125 -14.73 11.50 16.83
C TYR A 125 -15.91 10.58 17.17
N MET A 126 -16.38 10.59 18.42
CA MET A 126 -17.48 9.73 18.87
C MET A 126 -18.83 10.10 18.24
N ALA A 127 -19.02 11.36 17.82
CA ALA A 127 -20.18 11.78 17.05
C ALA A 127 -20.21 11.14 15.66
N SER A 128 -19.05 10.95 15.01
CA SER A 128 -18.96 10.26 13.71
C SER A 128 -19.38 8.79 13.81
N TRP A 129 -19.15 8.14 14.95
CA TRP A 129 -19.55 6.75 15.23
C TRP A 129 -20.98 6.57 15.70
N ALA A 130 -21.82 7.62 15.72
CA ALA A 130 -23.18 7.54 16.25
C ALA A 130 -24.09 6.54 15.51
N GLN A 131 -23.78 6.31 14.23
CA GLN A 131 -24.52 5.40 13.35
C GLN A 131 -24.09 3.94 13.47
N LEU A 132 -23.07 3.59 14.27
CA LEU A 132 -22.68 2.19 14.44
C LEU A 132 -23.79 1.41 15.15
N ASP A 133 -24.28 0.36 14.50
CA ASP A 133 -25.24 -0.57 15.08
C ASP A 133 -24.54 -1.77 15.72
N HIS A 134 -23.66 -2.44 14.96
CA HIS A 134 -22.89 -3.56 15.44
C HIS A 134 -21.62 -3.80 14.59
N VAL A 135 -20.73 -4.65 15.09
CA VAL A 135 -19.48 -5.05 14.44
C VAL A 135 -19.43 -6.57 14.28
N VAL A 136 -19.09 -7.03 13.08
CA VAL A 136 -18.99 -8.44 12.71
C VAL A 136 -17.55 -8.77 12.34
N MET A 137 -17.09 -9.97 12.68
CA MET A 137 -15.88 -10.55 12.11
C MET A 137 -16.23 -11.91 11.53
N PHE A 138 -15.86 -12.18 10.28
CA PHE A 138 -16.03 -13.50 9.68
C PHE A 138 -14.74 -13.98 9.02
N TYR A 139 -14.52 -15.29 9.03
CA TYR A 139 -13.36 -15.96 8.45
C TYR A 139 -13.72 -16.75 7.21
N PHE A 140 -12.79 -16.85 6.27
CA PHE A 140 -12.95 -17.58 5.02
C PHE A 140 -11.60 -18.08 4.48
N ASP A 141 -11.64 -19.14 3.66
CA ASP A 141 -10.47 -19.61 2.92
C ASP A 141 -10.24 -18.77 1.65
N SER A 142 -9.01 -18.30 1.48
CA SER A 142 -8.52 -17.63 0.27
C SER A 142 -7.44 -18.47 -0.42
N PRO A 143 -7.40 -18.52 -1.77
CA PRO A 143 -6.29 -19.16 -2.48
C PRO A 143 -4.99 -18.41 -2.25
N TYR A 144 -3.97 -19.16 -1.84
CA TYR A 144 -2.65 -18.64 -1.54
C TYR A 144 -1.62 -19.18 -2.55
N PHE A 145 -0.99 -18.30 -3.31
CA PHE A 145 -0.16 -18.65 -4.47
C PHE A 145 1.36 -18.66 -4.18
N PHE A 146 1.77 -18.33 -2.96
CA PHE A 146 3.16 -18.53 -2.51
C PHE A 146 3.38 -19.96 -1.98
N GLU A 147 4.58 -20.24 -1.48
CA GLU A 147 5.01 -21.57 -1.03
C GLU A 147 4.25 -22.05 0.22
N ASN A 148 4.27 -21.23 1.27
CA ASN A 148 3.74 -21.55 2.59
C ASN A 148 3.33 -20.26 3.34
N PRO A 149 2.04 -20.07 3.72
CA PRO A 149 1.60 -18.88 4.43
C PRO A 149 2.18 -18.74 5.85
N ASP A 150 2.71 -19.81 6.45
CA ASP A 150 3.31 -19.77 7.79
C ASP A 150 4.83 -19.54 7.79
N GLN A 151 5.49 -19.70 6.64
CA GLN A 151 6.94 -19.55 6.49
C GLN A 151 7.24 -18.91 5.14
N GLU A 152 7.09 -17.59 5.11
CA GLU A 152 7.33 -16.82 3.91
C GLU A 152 8.83 -16.64 3.65
N ASP A 153 9.28 -16.94 2.43
CA ASP A 153 10.63 -16.66 1.94
C ASP A 153 10.60 -15.50 0.93
N LEU A 154 11.59 -14.60 1.00
CA LEU A 154 11.74 -13.48 0.07
C LEU A 154 12.00 -13.92 -1.39
N ASN A 155 12.29 -15.19 -1.64
CA ASN A 155 12.41 -15.77 -2.97
C ASN A 155 11.11 -16.39 -3.48
N ASP A 156 10.09 -16.50 -2.62
CA ASP A 156 8.80 -17.01 -3.03
C ASP A 156 8.13 -16.03 -3.99
N ALA A 157 7.50 -16.60 -5.02
CA ALA A 157 6.78 -15.89 -6.07
C ALA A 157 5.74 -16.83 -6.67
N PHE A 158 4.73 -16.27 -7.32
CA PHE A 158 3.68 -17.02 -8.00
C PHE A 158 4.28 -17.91 -9.09
N GLN A 159 3.94 -19.20 -9.06
CA GLN A 159 4.34 -20.17 -10.06
C GLN A 159 3.11 -20.63 -10.83
N ILE A 160 2.90 -20.02 -12.01
CA ILE A 160 1.70 -20.22 -12.84
C ILE A 160 2.11 -20.55 -14.28
N ASP A 161 1.61 -21.67 -14.82
CA ASP A 161 1.67 -21.97 -16.24
C ASP A 161 0.36 -21.50 -16.92
N HIS A 162 0.40 -20.31 -17.50
CA HIS A 162 -0.72 -19.71 -18.23
C HIS A 162 -1.24 -20.53 -19.42
N MET A 163 -0.48 -21.53 -19.90
CA MET A 163 -0.93 -22.39 -21.01
C MET A 163 -1.76 -23.58 -20.54
N THR A 164 -1.54 -24.05 -19.31
CA THR A 164 -2.22 -25.23 -18.76
C THR A 164 -3.20 -24.87 -17.66
N GLY A 165 -3.05 -23.70 -17.02
CA GLY A 165 -3.74 -23.33 -15.79
C GLY A 165 -3.15 -23.99 -14.55
N GLU A 166 -2.04 -24.71 -14.67
CA GLU A 166 -1.37 -25.34 -13.54
C GLU A 166 -0.67 -24.27 -12.71
N ALA A 167 -0.96 -24.24 -11.41
CA ALA A 167 -0.32 -23.34 -10.46
C ALA A 167 -0.10 -24.03 -9.12
N ARG A 168 0.88 -23.54 -8.37
CA ARG A 168 0.97 -23.86 -6.95
C ARG A 168 -0.05 -23.03 -6.19
N VAL A 169 -1.02 -23.70 -5.59
CA VAL A 169 -2.08 -23.07 -4.79
C VAL A 169 -2.27 -23.85 -3.50
N THR A 170 -2.17 -23.17 -2.37
CA THR A 170 -2.61 -23.65 -1.05
C THR A 170 -3.76 -22.76 -0.57
N ASN A 171 -4.15 -22.87 0.70
CA ASN A 171 -5.13 -21.98 1.31
C ASN A 171 -4.50 -21.17 2.46
N GLU A 172 -5.07 -20.00 2.72
CA GLU A 172 -4.88 -19.24 3.96
C GLU A 172 -6.27 -18.81 4.46
N VAL A 173 -6.54 -19.00 5.75
CA VAL A 173 -7.77 -18.51 6.38
C VAL A 173 -7.60 -17.05 6.71
N LEU A 174 -8.46 -16.21 6.16
CA LEU A 174 -8.44 -14.76 6.34
C LEU A 174 -9.68 -14.29 7.10
N GLY A 175 -9.54 -13.20 7.84
CA GLY A 175 -10.63 -12.57 8.57
C GLY A 175 -11.00 -11.20 8.01
N ALA A 176 -12.29 -10.95 7.82
CA ALA A 176 -12.85 -9.66 7.44
C ALA A 176 -13.66 -9.07 8.60
N LEU A 177 -13.26 -7.86 9.02
CA LEU A 177 -13.94 -7.08 10.04
C LEU A 177 -14.92 -6.11 9.35
N VAL A 178 -16.20 -6.14 9.70
CA VAL A 178 -17.22 -5.29 9.10
C VAL A 178 -17.95 -4.51 10.18
N MET A 179 -18.04 -3.21 10.00
CA MET A 179 -18.78 -2.30 10.86
C MET A 179 -20.09 -1.93 10.17
N VAL A 180 -21.22 -2.25 10.79
CA VAL A 180 -22.55 -2.16 10.20
C VAL A 180 -23.31 -0.95 10.76
N PRO A 181 -23.86 -0.07 9.91
CA PRO A 181 -24.63 1.09 10.35
C PRO A 181 -26.04 0.72 10.83
N LYS A 182 -26.67 1.65 11.54
CA LYS A 182 -28.08 1.61 11.92
C LYS A 182 -28.98 1.78 10.71
N GLU A 183 -30.11 1.07 10.72
CA GLU A 183 -31.19 1.33 9.77
C GLU A 183 -31.83 2.70 9.99
N THR A 184 -32.22 3.33 8.90
CA THR A 184 -32.98 4.58 8.84
C THR A 184 -34.15 4.43 7.87
N ALA A 185 -34.89 5.51 7.62
CA ALA A 185 -35.92 5.50 6.58
C ALA A 185 -35.31 5.41 5.16
N GLU A 186 -34.06 5.85 5.02
CA GLU A 186 -33.32 5.94 3.76
C GLU A 186 -32.34 4.79 3.55
N HIS A 187 -31.93 4.08 4.60
CA HIS A 187 -30.88 3.06 4.58
C HIS A 187 -31.34 1.84 5.38
N GLN A 188 -31.36 0.67 4.75
CA GLN A 188 -31.82 -0.58 5.36
C GLN A 188 -30.89 -1.71 4.94
N GLN A 189 -30.89 -2.79 5.71
CA GLN A 189 -30.18 -4.00 5.33
C GLN A 189 -30.79 -4.64 4.06
N PRO A 190 -29.99 -5.28 3.20
CA PRO A 190 -28.52 -5.31 3.23
C PRO A 190 -27.91 -3.97 2.81
N PHE A 191 -26.91 -3.48 3.57
CA PHE A 191 -26.20 -2.25 3.24
C PHE A 191 -25.20 -2.42 2.07
N ASP A 192 -25.08 -1.36 1.27
CA ASP A 192 -23.92 -1.15 0.38
C ASP A 192 -22.62 -1.24 1.20
N THR A 193 -21.54 -1.74 0.61
CA THR A 193 -20.29 -2.02 1.33
C THR A 193 -19.12 -1.21 0.80
N SER A 194 -18.48 -0.43 1.67
CA SER A 194 -17.19 0.20 1.42
C SER A 194 -16.07 -0.66 2.00
N ILE A 195 -15.15 -1.09 1.14
CA ILE A 195 -14.00 -1.92 1.49
C ILE A 195 -12.79 -1.01 1.60
N TYR A 196 -12.14 -1.03 2.75
CA TYR A 196 -10.94 -0.23 3.01
C TYR A 196 -9.72 -1.12 3.27
N VAL A 197 -8.61 -0.77 2.62
CA VAL A 197 -7.29 -1.41 2.82
C VAL A 197 -6.31 -0.42 3.43
N HIS A 198 -5.62 -0.84 4.48
CA HIS A 198 -4.68 -0.01 5.26
C HIS A 198 -3.36 0.28 4.53
N GLY A 199 -2.60 1.26 5.07
CA GLY A 199 -1.26 1.60 4.59
C GLY A 199 -0.18 0.60 5.00
N HIS A 200 1.02 0.72 4.43
CA HIS A 200 2.16 -0.09 4.85
C HIS A 200 2.65 0.32 6.24
N GLY A 201 2.95 -0.66 7.12
CA GLY A 201 3.29 -0.42 8.52
C GLY A 201 2.07 -0.15 9.41
N SER A 202 0.87 -0.42 8.89
CA SER A 202 -0.42 -0.28 9.57
C SER A 202 -1.19 -1.61 9.49
N ASN A 203 -2.46 -1.59 9.85
CA ASN A 203 -3.38 -2.73 9.83
C ASN A 203 -4.84 -2.24 9.80
N ASN A 204 -5.80 -3.18 9.81
CA ASN A 204 -7.24 -2.87 9.82
C ASN A 204 -7.68 -1.87 10.91
N GLY A 205 -6.96 -1.74 12.03
CA GLY A 205 -7.26 -0.77 13.08
C GLY A 205 -7.19 0.69 12.63
N GLU A 206 -6.48 1.01 11.54
CA GLU A 206 -6.37 2.36 10.98
C GLU A 206 -7.75 2.98 10.68
N ALA A 207 -8.65 2.17 10.14
CA ALA A 207 -9.99 2.62 9.78
C ALA A 207 -10.88 2.93 10.99
N LEU A 208 -10.50 2.53 12.21
CA LEU A 208 -11.22 2.95 13.41
C LEU A 208 -11.07 4.45 13.69
N LEU A 209 -10.10 5.15 13.08
CA LEU A 209 -9.97 6.61 13.20
C LEU A 209 -11.02 7.37 12.38
N PHE A 210 -11.42 6.87 11.21
CA PHE A 210 -12.28 7.61 10.26
C PHE A 210 -13.49 6.82 9.74
N GLY A 211 -13.63 5.54 10.06
CA GLY A 211 -14.70 4.68 9.56
C GLY A 211 -16.10 5.21 9.88
N GLY A 212 -16.27 5.87 11.04
CA GLY A 212 -17.51 6.58 11.39
C GLY A 212 -17.91 7.67 10.38
N LEU A 213 -16.94 8.40 9.83
CA LEU A 213 -17.17 9.43 8.81
C LEU A 213 -17.65 8.84 7.48
N MET A 214 -17.25 7.62 7.15
CA MET A 214 -17.75 6.92 5.97
C MET A 214 -19.12 6.28 6.25
N MET A 215 -19.27 5.66 7.41
CA MET A 215 -20.47 4.95 7.85
C MET A 215 -21.70 5.87 7.96
N GLN A 216 -21.54 7.13 8.37
CA GLN A 216 -22.65 8.07 8.46
C GLN A 216 -23.33 8.38 7.12
N HIS A 217 -22.77 7.96 5.99
CA HIS A 217 -23.44 8.00 4.68
C HIS A 217 -24.34 6.78 4.41
N GLY A 218 -24.48 5.86 5.37
CA GLY A 218 -25.41 4.72 5.29
C GLY A 218 -24.84 3.51 4.55
N MET A 219 -23.55 3.21 4.73
CA MET A 219 -22.88 2.04 4.15
C MET A 219 -22.12 1.26 5.23
N ALA A 220 -22.03 -0.06 5.06
CA ALA A 220 -21.13 -0.90 5.85
C ALA A 220 -19.68 -0.62 5.48
N VAL A 221 -18.76 -0.73 6.45
CA VAL A 221 -17.32 -0.55 6.23
C VAL A 221 -16.60 -1.86 6.54
N ALA A 222 -16.06 -2.50 5.52
CA ALA A 222 -15.36 -3.78 5.58
C ALA A 222 -13.84 -3.61 5.49
N LEU A 223 -13.11 -4.36 6.31
CA LEU A 223 -11.66 -4.25 6.49
C LEU A 223 -11.01 -5.63 6.40
N LEU A 224 -9.99 -5.73 5.56
CA LEU A 224 -9.21 -6.95 5.37
C LEU A 224 -7.72 -6.59 5.30
N ASN A 225 -6.90 -7.30 6.08
CA ASN A 225 -5.46 -7.02 6.12
C ASN A 225 -4.80 -7.44 4.80
N ALA A 226 -3.86 -6.61 4.33
CA ALA A 226 -3.01 -6.93 3.21
C ALA A 226 -2.08 -8.13 3.50
N HIS A 227 -1.47 -8.69 2.45
CA HIS A 227 -0.53 -9.80 2.55
C HIS A 227 0.51 -9.60 3.67
N GLY A 228 0.65 -10.58 4.58
CA GLY A 228 1.57 -10.53 5.71
C GLY A 228 1.29 -9.47 6.79
N HIS A 229 0.22 -8.68 6.70
CA HIS A 229 -0.10 -7.64 7.68
C HIS A 229 -1.11 -8.10 8.75
N GLY A 230 -1.05 -7.49 9.92
CA GLY A 230 -1.95 -7.75 11.03
C GLY A 230 -1.72 -6.79 12.19
N LEU A 231 -2.53 -6.91 13.23
CA LEU A 231 -2.32 -6.16 14.48
C LEU A 231 -1.12 -6.76 15.24
N GLU A 232 -0.11 -5.94 15.47
CA GLU A 232 1.03 -6.27 16.31
C GLU A 232 0.69 -5.85 17.75
N PHE A 233 0.43 -6.82 18.62
CA PHE A 233 0.30 -6.56 20.04
C PHE A 233 1.33 -7.38 20.79
N ASP A 234 2.06 -6.75 21.70
CA ASP A 234 2.78 -7.50 22.72
C ASP A 234 1.84 -8.08 23.80
N ASP A 235 2.38 -8.94 24.66
CA ASP A 235 1.61 -9.59 25.72
C ASP A 235 0.97 -8.61 26.73
N ASP A 236 1.57 -7.44 26.96
CA ASP A 236 1.06 -6.41 27.87
C ASP A 236 -0.03 -5.57 27.19
N GLU A 237 0.15 -5.20 25.93
CA GLU A 237 -0.83 -4.50 25.10
C GLU A 237 -2.09 -5.32 24.90
N LEU A 238 -1.96 -6.60 24.51
CA LEU A 238 -3.13 -7.47 24.34
C LEU A 238 -3.89 -7.65 25.66
N ARG A 239 -3.20 -7.69 26.80
CA ARG A 239 -3.83 -7.73 28.13
C ARG A 239 -4.56 -6.42 28.45
N LEU A 240 -4.02 -5.27 28.05
CA LEU A 240 -4.67 -3.98 28.22
C LEU A 240 -5.94 -3.88 27.37
N TYR A 241 -5.86 -4.23 26.08
CA TYR A 241 -7.02 -4.22 25.20
C TYR A 241 -8.07 -5.26 25.62
N ASP A 242 -7.71 -6.49 26.02
CA ASP A 242 -8.65 -7.47 26.59
C ASP A 242 -9.36 -6.92 27.84
N ALA A 243 -8.71 -6.07 28.64
CA ALA A 243 -9.36 -5.41 29.77
C ALA A 243 -10.39 -4.34 29.35
N PHE A 244 -10.09 -3.52 28.33
CA PHE A 244 -11.04 -2.54 27.80
C PHE A 244 -12.24 -3.20 27.13
N PHE A 245 -12.00 -4.20 26.29
CA PHE A 245 -13.07 -4.97 25.66
C PHE A 245 -13.86 -5.79 26.70
N GLY A 246 -13.18 -6.33 27.72
CA GLY A 246 -13.79 -7.13 28.77
C GLY A 246 -14.74 -6.36 29.69
N SER A 247 -14.53 -5.05 29.92
CA SER A 247 -15.50 -4.24 30.68
C SER A 247 -16.86 -4.16 30.00
N GLU A 248 -16.86 -4.28 28.67
CA GLU A 248 -18.05 -4.31 27.83
C GLU A 248 -18.42 -5.72 27.36
N CYS A 249 -17.80 -6.78 27.91
CA CYS A 249 -18.06 -8.18 27.54
C CYS A 249 -17.83 -8.49 26.06
N LEU A 250 -16.85 -7.81 25.47
CA LEU A 250 -16.41 -7.95 24.08
C LEU A 250 -15.01 -8.58 23.99
N SER A 251 -14.56 -9.32 25.01
CA SER A 251 -13.24 -9.96 25.00
C SER A 251 -13.03 -10.90 23.81
N PRO A 252 -14.05 -11.63 23.31
CA PRO A 252 -13.92 -12.37 22.06
C PRO A 252 -13.63 -11.48 20.84
N THR A 253 -14.22 -10.27 20.76
CA THR A 253 -13.96 -9.31 19.66
C THR A 253 -12.48 -8.99 19.52
N ILE A 254 -11.78 -8.60 20.59
CA ILE A 254 -10.36 -8.25 20.48
C ILE A 254 -9.50 -9.46 20.10
N ARG A 255 -9.87 -10.67 20.51
CA ARG A 255 -9.16 -11.89 20.12
C ARG A 255 -9.37 -12.23 18.66
N ALA A 256 -10.60 -12.06 18.16
CA ALA A 256 -10.91 -12.25 16.75
C ALA A 256 -10.16 -11.23 15.89
N VAL A 257 -10.16 -9.96 16.29
CA VAL A 257 -9.47 -8.88 15.58
C VAL A 257 -7.94 -9.03 15.64
N ALA A 258 -7.38 -9.51 16.76
CA ALA A 258 -5.95 -9.79 16.90
C ALA A 258 -5.50 -11.05 16.14
N ALA A 259 -6.42 -11.96 15.81
CA ALA A 259 -6.11 -13.08 14.93
C ALA A 259 -5.88 -12.55 13.51
N GLY A 260 -4.64 -12.63 13.04
CA GLY A 260 -4.24 -12.06 11.76
C GLY A 260 -3.13 -12.86 11.09
N ARG A 261 -2.59 -12.31 10.01
CA ARG A 261 -1.58 -12.96 9.16
C ARG A 261 -0.16 -12.44 9.32
N ALA A 262 0.09 -11.51 10.26
CA ALA A 262 1.43 -11.10 10.66
C ALA A 262 2.18 -12.23 11.37
N ARG A 263 3.51 -12.31 11.16
CA ARG A 263 4.40 -13.41 11.57
C ARG A 263 5.62 -12.85 12.30
N ASP A 264 6.14 -13.60 13.26
CA ASP A 264 7.46 -13.32 13.85
C ASP A 264 8.54 -13.79 12.85
N HIS A 265 9.14 -12.84 12.15
CA HIS A 265 10.12 -13.11 11.10
C HIS A 265 11.57 -13.10 11.64
N ASP A 266 11.85 -12.40 12.75
CA ASP A 266 13.20 -12.30 13.33
C ASP A 266 13.42 -13.13 14.62
N GLY A 267 12.39 -13.84 15.08
CA GLY A 267 12.42 -14.77 16.20
C GLY A 267 12.50 -14.09 17.58
N ASP A 268 12.10 -12.82 17.68
CA ASP A 268 12.12 -12.07 18.94
C ASP A 268 10.87 -12.29 19.81
N GLY A 269 9.85 -12.98 19.29
CA GLY A 269 8.60 -13.29 19.96
C GLY A 269 7.48 -12.27 19.74
N THR A 270 7.71 -11.24 18.92
CA THR A 270 6.70 -10.26 18.50
C THR A 270 6.32 -10.47 17.04
N LEU A 271 5.13 -10.02 16.64
CA LEU A 271 4.69 -10.14 15.25
C LEU A 271 5.27 -8.99 14.41
N ASP A 272 5.73 -9.32 13.22
CA ASP A 272 6.26 -8.38 12.22
C ASP A 272 5.25 -8.23 11.07
N SER A 273 4.41 -7.21 11.13
CA SER A 273 3.37 -6.90 10.15
C SER A 273 3.96 -6.36 8.86
N GLY A 274 3.77 -7.09 7.77
CA GLY A 274 4.01 -6.60 6.42
C GLY A 274 5.47 -6.36 6.05
N VAL A 275 6.43 -6.86 6.85
CA VAL A 275 7.86 -6.57 6.68
C VAL A 275 8.46 -7.06 5.37
N ASN A 276 7.84 -8.06 4.73
CA ASN A 276 8.27 -8.58 3.44
C ASN A 276 7.49 -8.02 2.24
N PHE A 277 6.48 -7.17 2.46
CA PHE A 277 5.62 -6.67 1.40
C PHE A 277 6.36 -5.77 0.39
N TRP A 278 7.22 -4.86 0.89
CA TRP A 278 8.01 -3.94 0.07
C TRP A 278 9.51 -4.19 0.28
N THR A 279 10.10 -5.03 -0.57
CA THR A 279 11.53 -5.35 -0.46
C THR A 279 12.25 -5.25 -1.82
N ALA A 280 13.58 -5.32 -1.77
CA ALA A 280 14.40 -5.43 -2.98
C ALA A 280 14.21 -6.77 -3.72
N SER A 281 13.51 -7.75 -3.14
CA SER A 281 13.08 -8.98 -3.82
C SER A 281 11.84 -8.70 -4.65
N VAL A 282 12.05 -8.14 -5.83
CA VAL A 282 10.98 -7.56 -6.66
C VAL A 282 9.90 -8.54 -7.12
N PHE A 283 10.21 -9.83 -7.28
CA PHE A 283 9.19 -10.83 -7.61
C PHE A 283 8.25 -11.10 -6.44
N HIS A 284 8.81 -11.17 -5.23
CA HIS A 284 8.05 -11.30 -4.00
C HIS A 284 7.16 -10.07 -3.80
N THR A 285 7.75 -8.87 -3.83
CA THR A 285 7.02 -7.58 -3.73
C THR A 285 5.85 -7.49 -4.73
N ARG A 286 6.08 -7.83 -6.00
CA ARG A 286 5.05 -7.88 -7.05
C ARG A 286 3.90 -8.81 -6.66
N ASP A 287 4.24 -9.98 -6.14
CA ASP A 287 3.28 -11.02 -5.84
C ASP A 287 2.56 -10.79 -4.49
N SER A 288 3.15 -10.02 -3.56
CA SER A 288 2.45 -9.57 -2.33
C SER A 288 1.30 -8.61 -2.66
N VAL A 289 1.51 -7.71 -3.64
CA VAL A 289 0.43 -6.85 -4.18
C VAL A 289 -0.65 -7.69 -4.83
N ARG A 290 -0.26 -8.65 -5.68
CA ARG A 290 -1.19 -9.54 -6.39
C ARG A 290 -1.98 -10.44 -5.45
N GLN A 291 -1.34 -11.04 -4.44
CA GLN A 291 -2.00 -11.87 -3.44
C GLN A 291 -3.03 -11.07 -2.65
N THR A 292 -2.70 -9.83 -2.27
CA THR A 292 -3.66 -8.93 -1.62
C THR A 292 -4.89 -8.69 -2.51
N VAL A 293 -4.71 -8.47 -3.81
CA VAL A 293 -5.83 -8.32 -4.76
C VAL A 293 -6.67 -9.60 -4.86
N VAL A 294 -6.05 -10.78 -4.91
CA VAL A 294 -6.76 -12.08 -4.92
C VAL A 294 -7.60 -12.26 -3.66
N ASP A 295 -7.04 -11.96 -2.48
CA ASP A 295 -7.72 -12.09 -1.20
C ASP A 295 -8.99 -11.22 -1.14
N HIS A 296 -8.90 -9.99 -1.66
CA HIS A 296 -10.04 -9.08 -1.71
C HIS A 296 -11.09 -9.49 -2.75
N MET A 297 -10.70 -10.14 -3.87
CA MET A 297 -11.66 -10.72 -4.81
C MET A 297 -12.47 -11.81 -4.15
N GLN A 298 -11.81 -12.67 -3.36
CA GLN A 298 -12.50 -13.71 -2.62
C GLN A 298 -13.48 -13.14 -1.60
N ALA A 299 -13.09 -12.10 -0.85
CA ALA A 299 -13.98 -11.40 0.07
C ALA A 299 -15.20 -10.78 -0.65
N VAL A 300 -15.00 -10.14 -1.81
CA VAL A 300 -16.11 -9.59 -2.62
C VAL A 300 -17.03 -10.69 -3.13
N ARG A 301 -16.50 -11.82 -3.61
CA ARG A 301 -17.31 -12.98 -4.01
C ARG A 301 -18.18 -13.49 -2.87
N ILE A 302 -17.63 -13.56 -1.65
CA ILE A 302 -18.34 -13.97 -0.46
C ILE A 302 -19.47 -13.00 -0.13
N MET A 303 -19.19 -11.70 -0.02
CA MET A 303 -20.20 -10.70 0.33
C MET A 303 -21.32 -10.63 -0.71
N ARG A 304 -20.98 -10.78 -2.00
CA ARG A 304 -21.97 -10.88 -3.09
C ARG A 304 -22.86 -12.10 -3.01
N SER A 305 -22.41 -13.16 -2.36
CA SER A 305 -23.17 -14.40 -2.21
C SER A 305 -24.24 -14.35 -1.13
N PHE A 306 -24.37 -13.24 -0.40
CA PHE A 306 -25.43 -13.02 0.60
C PHE A 306 -26.75 -12.66 -0.10
N ASP A 307 -27.27 -13.61 -0.88
CA ASP A 307 -28.42 -13.47 -1.78
C ASP A 307 -29.72 -14.05 -1.18
N GLY A 308 -29.77 -14.22 0.14
CA GLY A 308 -30.87 -14.88 0.84
C GLY A 308 -30.77 -16.41 0.88
N ARG A 309 -29.68 -17.00 0.39
CA ARG A 309 -29.40 -18.44 0.56
C ARG A 309 -29.20 -18.82 2.03
N PRO A 310 -29.42 -20.10 2.41
CA PRO A 310 -29.04 -20.59 3.73
C PRO A 310 -27.52 -20.50 3.95
N ALA A 311 -27.11 -20.24 5.19
CA ALA A 311 -25.74 -20.36 5.63
C ALA A 311 -25.23 -21.80 5.43
N THR A 312 -23.96 -21.93 5.08
CA THR A 312 -23.33 -23.24 4.82
C THR A 312 -22.51 -23.65 6.03
N PRO A 313 -22.76 -24.83 6.63
CA PRO A 313 -21.88 -25.36 7.67
C PRO A 313 -20.43 -25.47 7.17
N VAL A 314 -19.48 -25.00 7.96
CA VAL A 314 -18.07 -24.95 7.59
C VAL A 314 -17.17 -25.20 8.80
N THR A 315 -16.01 -25.79 8.53
CA THR A 315 -14.92 -25.93 9.49
C THR A 315 -13.69 -25.30 8.88
N LEU A 316 -13.16 -24.26 9.54
CA LEU A 316 -11.94 -23.57 9.13
C LEU A 316 -10.85 -23.77 10.19
N GLU A 317 -9.60 -23.82 9.76
CA GLU A 317 -8.44 -23.91 10.66
C GLU A 317 -7.73 -22.57 10.68
N GLU A 318 -8.10 -21.70 11.63
CA GLU A 318 -7.40 -20.43 11.84
C GLU A 318 -6.25 -20.65 12.82
N ARG A 319 -5.07 -20.11 12.50
CA ARG A 319 -3.84 -20.41 13.23
C ARG A 319 -3.88 -19.99 14.69
N SER A 320 -4.43 -18.82 14.98
CA SER A 320 -4.41 -18.19 16.31
C SER A 320 -5.59 -18.64 17.18
N LEU A 321 -6.73 -18.94 16.56
CA LEU A 321 -7.98 -19.33 17.21
C LEU A 321 -8.21 -20.85 17.23
N GLY A 322 -7.51 -21.60 16.36
CA GLY A 322 -7.71 -23.03 16.15
C GLY A 322 -8.88 -23.32 15.22
N THR A 323 -9.50 -24.49 15.41
CA THR A 323 -10.66 -24.92 14.62
C THR A 323 -11.87 -24.03 14.89
N LEU A 324 -12.35 -23.36 13.85
CA LEU A 324 -13.62 -22.63 13.82
C LEU A 324 -14.69 -23.53 13.21
N GLU A 325 -15.64 -23.99 14.01
CA GLU A 325 -16.80 -24.76 13.56
C GLU A 325 -18.05 -23.87 13.54
N PHE A 326 -18.70 -23.77 12.38
CA PHE A 326 -19.98 -23.08 12.23
C PHE A 326 -20.98 -24.03 11.58
N ASP A 327 -22.16 -24.16 12.18
CA ASP A 327 -23.23 -25.06 11.75
C ASP A 327 -24.33 -24.37 10.92
N GLY A 328 -24.18 -23.06 10.66
CA GLY A 328 -25.14 -22.26 9.92
C GLY A 328 -26.22 -21.60 10.77
N ASP A 329 -26.11 -21.67 12.10
CA ASP A 329 -27.07 -21.15 13.08
C ASP A 329 -26.45 -19.96 13.83
N TYR A 330 -26.86 -18.74 13.50
CA TYR A 330 -26.34 -17.51 14.10
C TYR A 330 -26.97 -17.23 15.48
N ASP A 331 -28.24 -17.61 15.70
CA ASP A 331 -28.97 -17.32 16.94
C ASP A 331 -29.00 -18.50 17.95
N GLY A 332 -28.60 -19.70 17.51
CA GLY A 332 -28.54 -20.91 18.30
C GLY A 332 -29.89 -21.60 18.52
N ASP A 333 -30.91 -21.34 17.69
CA ASP A 333 -32.24 -21.94 17.82
C ASP A 333 -32.35 -23.39 17.32
N GLY A 334 -31.31 -23.88 16.64
CA GLY A 334 -31.19 -25.20 16.04
C GLY A 334 -31.60 -25.28 14.56
N SER A 335 -31.83 -24.15 13.91
CA SER A 335 -32.17 -24.00 12.49
C SER A 335 -31.02 -23.33 11.72
N VAL A 336 -30.96 -23.55 10.40
CA VAL A 336 -30.00 -22.85 9.55
C VAL A 336 -30.58 -21.51 9.13
N ASP A 337 -29.83 -20.45 9.36
CA ASP A 337 -30.18 -19.06 9.06
C ASP A 337 -29.78 -18.64 7.64
N VAL A 338 -30.09 -17.39 7.30
CA VAL A 338 -29.69 -16.77 6.03
C VAL A 338 -28.19 -16.44 6.07
N ALA A 339 -27.46 -16.75 5.00
CA ALA A 339 -26.03 -16.43 4.92
C ALA A 339 -25.81 -14.91 4.97
N GLY A 340 -24.99 -14.45 5.92
CA GLY A 340 -24.67 -13.04 6.10
C GLY A 340 -25.64 -12.25 7.00
N ASP A 341 -26.64 -12.92 7.59
CA ASP A 341 -27.57 -12.38 8.60
C ASP A 341 -26.98 -12.63 9.99
N PHE A 342 -25.97 -11.83 10.37
CA PHE A 342 -25.20 -12.08 11.58
C PHE A 342 -25.96 -11.64 12.83
N ASP A 343 -26.86 -10.65 12.71
CA ASP A 343 -27.71 -10.19 13.81
C ASP A 343 -29.01 -11.01 13.99
N SER A 344 -29.30 -11.91 13.02
CA SER A 344 -30.39 -12.87 13.03
C SER A 344 -31.78 -12.24 12.94
N ASP A 345 -31.90 -11.18 12.14
CA ASP A 345 -33.17 -10.48 11.89
C ASP A 345 -33.97 -11.04 10.68
N GLY A 346 -33.35 -11.94 9.90
CA GLY A 346 -33.89 -12.57 8.70
C GLY A 346 -33.41 -11.95 7.38
N THR A 347 -32.55 -10.93 7.43
CA THR A 347 -31.99 -10.22 6.28
C THR A 347 -30.46 -10.23 6.38
N PRO A 348 -29.71 -10.40 5.28
CA PRO A 348 -28.27 -10.20 5.35
C PRO A 348 -27.92 -8.76 5.77
N ASP A 349 -26.96 -8.60 6.68
CA ASP A 349 -26.60 -7.30 7.22
C ASP A 349 -26.06 -6.35 6.12
N PHE A 350 -25.26 -6.88 5.21
CA PHE A 350 -24.57 -6.13 4.15
C PHE A 350 -24.33 -6.98 2.91
N GLY A 351 -24.04 -6.33 1.78
CA GLY A 351 -23.68 -7.00 0.54
C GLY A 351 -24.88 -7.61 -0.18
N GLY A 352 -24.67 -8.77 -0.81
CA GLY A 352 -25.60 -9.38 -1.76
C GLY A 352 -25.39 -8.90 -3.21
N PRO A 353 -26.14 -9.48 -4.17
CA PRO A 353 -25.92 -9.27 -5.59
C PRO A 353 -26.36 -7.89 -6.08
N ASP A 354 -27.32 -7.25 -5.39
CA ASP A 354 -27.89 -5.95 -5.75
C ASP A 354 -27.22 -4.77 -5.01
N ALA A 355 -26.30 -5.04 -4.07
CA ALA A 355 -25.57 -4.02 -3.34
C ALA A 355 -24.42 -3.43 -4.18
N ASN A 356 -24.07 -2.18 -3.88
CA ASN A 356 -22.88 -1.54 -4.41
C ASN A 356 -21.65 -1.90 -3.57
N TYR A 357 -20.55 -2.17 -4.26
CA TYR A 357 -19.25 -2.42 -3.65
C TYR A 357 -18.31 -1.29 -4.00
N HIS A 358 -17.74 -0.67 -2.97
CA HIS A 358 -16.80 0.43 -3.09
C HIS A 358 -15.44 0.01 -2.56
N PHE A 359 -14.36 0.51 -3.17
CA PHE A 359 -13.02 0.09 -2.79
C PHE A 359 -12.08 1.29 -2.60
N THR A 360 -11.42 1.38 -1.45
CA THR A 360 -10.48 2.47 -1.14
C THR A 360 -9.39 1.99 -0.19
N GLY A 361 -8.38 2.82 0.00
CA GLY A 361 -7.27 2.55 0.88
C GLY A 361 -6.20 3.62 0.75
N GLY A 362 -5.42 3.80 1.81
CA GLY A 362 -4.27 4.70 1.84
C GLY A 362 -2.97 3.97 1.52
N SER A 363 -2.05 4.61 0.80
CA SER A 363 -0.68 4.11 0.61
C SER A 363 -0.64 2.74 -0.09
N LEU A 364 -0.18 1.68 0.58
CA LEU A 364 -0.31 0.28 0.14
C LEU A 364 -1.76 -0.01 -0.30
N GLY A 365 -2.74 0.31 0.54
CA GLY A 365 -4.15 0.13 0.24
C GLY A 365 -4.62 0.97 -0.96
N GLY A 366 -3.99 2.12 -1.21
CA GLY A 366 -4.22 2.90 -2.43
C GLY A 366 -3.68 2.18 -3.67
N ILE A 367 -2.48 1.61 -3.59
CA ILE A 367 -1.85 0.84 -4.68
C ILE A 367 -2.70 -0.37 -5.04
N THR A 368 -3.14 -1.13 -4.04
CA THR A 368 -4.01 -2.29 -4.27
C THR A 368 -5.38 -1.85 -4.76
N SER A 369 -5.97 -0.76 -4.26
CA SER A 369 -7.23 -0.19 -4.76
C SER A 369 -7.17 0.18 -6.23
N ALA A 370 -6.08 0.82 -6.68
CA ALA A 370 -5.89 1.22 -8.06
C ALA A 370 -5.80 0.02 -9.00
N MET A 371 -5.13 -1.07 -8.57
CA MET A 371 -5.10 -2.33 -9.31
C MET A 371 -6.46 -3.03 -9.29
N PHE A 372 -7.10 -3.12 -8.12
CA PHE A 372 -8.37 -3.80 -7.89
C PHE A 372 -9.50 -3.21 -8.75
N ALA A 373 -9.55 -1.88 -8.86
CA ALA A 373 -10.51 -1.16 -9.71
C ALA A 373 -10.45 -1.60 -11.18
N GLY A 374 -9.27 -1.91 -11.72
CA GLY A 374 -9.14 -2.41 -13.10
C GLY A 374 -9.38 -3.91 -13.25
N MET A 375 -9.63 -4.62 -12.16
CA MET A 375 -9.58 -6.08 -12.09
C MET A 375 -10.91 -6.72 -11.71
N GLU A 376 -11.50 -6.29 -10.60
CA GLU A 376 -12.74 -6.85 -10.04
C GLU A 376 -13.97 -6.23 -10.73
N PRO A 377 -14.76 -7.01 -11.49
CA PRO A 377 -15.91 -6.50 -12.23
C PRO A 377 -17.06 -5.98 -11.35
N ALA A 378 -17.15 -6.37 -10.07
CA ALA A 378 -18.27 -5.99 -9.21
C ALA A 378 -18.12 -4.62 -8.52
N ILE A 379 -17.00 -3.92 -8.70
CA ILE A 379 -16.77 -2.63 -8.02
C ILE A 379 -17.55 -1.50 -8.71
N THR A 380 -18.44 -0.86 -7.96
CA THR A 380 -19.21 0.31 -8.38
C THR A 380 -18.34 1.56 -8.43
N SER A 381 -17.52 1.78 -7.40
CA SER A 381 -16.57 2.89 -7.40
C SER A 381 -15.31 2.60 -6.59
N ALA A 382 -14.19 3.17 -7.03
CA ALA A 382 -12.91 3.10 -6.35
C ALA A 382 -12.35 4.49 -6.08
N ALA A 383 -11.74 4.67 -4.91
CA ALA A 383 -11.07 5.91 -4.55
C ALA A 383 -9.69 5.65 -3.93
N PRO A 384 -8.66 5.35 -4.74
CA PRO A 384 -7.31 5.16 -4.24
C PRO A 384 -6.76 6.44 -3.60
N ILE A 385 -6.36 6.37 -2.33
CA ILE A 385 -5.67 7.46 -1.62
C ILE A 385 -4.18 7.20 -1.75
N VAL A 386 -3.49 8.10 -2.45
CA VAL A 386 -2.07 8.02 -2.80
C VAL A 386 -1.70 6.67 -3.45
N GLY A 387 -2.51 6.22 -4.41
CA GLY A 387 -2.47 4.85 -4.96
C GLY A 387 -1.44 4.54 -6.07
N ALA A 388 -0.51 5.45 -6.37
CA ALA A 388 0.61 5.25 -7.29
C ALA A 388 0.31 4.73 -8.72
N GLY A 389 1.38 4.55 -9.49
CA GLY A 389 1.45 3.99 -10.85
C GLY A 389 2.88 4.09 -11.37
N GLY A 390 3.58 2.95 -11.52
CA GLY A 390 5.05 2.90 -11.67
C GLY A 390 5.77 2.64 -10.35
N LEU A 391 5.70 1.40 -9.85
CA LEU A 391 6.20 1.01 -8.52
C LEU A 391 7.71 1.20 -8.35
N SER A 392 8.51 1.07 -9.41
CA SER A 392 9.94 1.36 -9.33
C SER A 392 10.23 2.85 -9.07
N ASP A 393 9.42 3.77 -9.60
CA ASP A 393 9.55 5.22 -9.35
C ASP A 393 9.20 5.55 -7.90
N VAL A 394 8.17 4.91 -7.35
CA VAL A 394 7.87 4.96 -5.90
C VAL A 394 9.09 4.49 -5.11
N ALA A 395 9.62 3.31 -5.41
CA ALA A 395 10.70 2.70 -4.64
C ALA A 395 11.98 3.56 -4.57
N ILE A 396 12.36 4.24 -5.66
CA ILE A 396 13.62 5.03 -5.68
C ILE A 396 13.47 6.45 -5.13
N ARG A 397 12.25 6.92 -4.91
CA ARG A 397 11.96 8.28 -4.42
C ARG A 397 11.29 8.32 -3.05
N THR A 398 10.87 7.17 -2.53
CA THR A 398 10.21 7.08 -1.22
C THR A 398 11.09 7.57 -0.07
N GLU A 399 10.51 8.31 0.86
CA GLU A 399 11.10 8.64 2.17
C GLU A 399 10.56 7.76 3.29
N ASN A 400 9.78 6.73 2.97
CA ASN A 400 9.18 5.85 3.97
C ASN A 400 10.29 5.10 4.74
N GLY A 401 10.29 5.27 6.07
CA GLY A 401 11.34 4.79 6.95
C GLY A 401 11.51 3.27 7.01
N SER A 402 10.46 2.49 6.77
CA SER A 402 10.51 1.01 6.75
C SER A 402 10.90 0.47 5.37
N VAL A 403 10.43 1.13 4.30
CA VAL A 403 10.72 0.74 2.91
C VAL A 403 12.17 1.06 2.52
N LEU A 404 12.73 2.18 3.02
CA LEU A 404 14.09 2.61 2.71
C LEU A 404 15.15 1.54 3.05
N PRO A 405 15.18 0.95 4.27
CA PRO A 405 16.07 -0.17 4.54
C PRO A 405 15.73 -1.42 3.71
N ALA A 406 14.45 -1.84 3.69
CA ALA A 406 14.00 -3.07 3.03
C ALA A 406 14.33 -3.12 1.52
N MET A 407 14.26 -1.98 0.85
CA MET A 407 14.54 -1.83 -0.58
C MET A 407 15.93 -1.24 -0.84
N ILE A 408 16.19 0.00 -0.42
CA ILE A 408 17.38 0.75 -0.85
C ILE A 408 18.64 0.25 -0.15
N LEU A 409 18.59 0.00 1.16
CA LEU A 409 19.74 -0.54 1.87
C LEU A 409 20.07 -1.96 1.40
N ARG A 410 19.07 -2.82 1.14
CA ARG A 410 19.29 -4.16 0.58
C ARG A 410 19.79 -4.14 -0.87
N LEU A 411 19.37 -3.16 -1.67
CA LEU A 411 19.88 -2.94 -3.04
C LEU A 411 21.34 -2.49 -3.05
N MET A 412 21.73 -1.65 -2.09
CA MET A 412 23.06 -1.06 -2.06
C MET A 412 24.05 -1.84 -1.18
N GLY A 413 23.56 -2.55 -0.17
CA GLY A 413 24.33 -3.30 0.81
C GLY A 413 24.35 -4.81 0.55
N PRO A 414 24.79 -5.62 1.52
CA PRO A 414 25.34 -5.17 2.81
C PRO A 414 26.59 -4.30 2.63
N PHE A 415 26.81 -3.38 3.57
CA PHE A 415 28.01 -2.54 3.60
C PHE A 415 28.97 -3.03 4.66
N VAL A 416 30.25 -3.16 4.34
CA VAL A 416 31.31 -3.12 5.34
C VAL A 416 31.62 -1.65 5.61
N MET A 417 31.43 -1.25 6.86
CA MET A 417 31.57 0.13 7.31
C MET A 417 32.71 0.23 8.33
N GLY A 418 33.38 1.37 8.32
CA GLY A 418 34.32 1.77 9.37
C GLY A 418 33.85 3.05 10.06
N ARG A 419 34.19 3.19 11.34
CA ARG A 419 34.14 4.48 12.04
C ARG A 419 35.15 4.51 13.18
N ALA A 420 35.53 5.72 13.60
CA ALA A 420 36.26 5.90 14.85
C ALA A 420 35.49 5.26 16.03
N GLY A 421 36.21 4.46 16.82
CA GLY A 421 35.71 3.83 18.04
C GLY A 421 35.38 4.86 19.10
N SER A 422 34.36 4.56 19.90
CA SER A 422 33.95 5.35 21.07
C SER A 422 34.45 4.68 22.35
N GLU A 423 33.97 5.10 23.53
CA GLU A 423 34.12 4.23 24.69
C GLU A 423 33.26 2.95 24.49
N PRO A 424 33.72 1.77 24.94
CA PRO A 424 32.94 0.55 24.84
C PRO A 424 31.59 0.71 25.57
N GLY A 425 30.51 0.40 24.87
CA GLY A 425 29.16 0.69 25.33
C GLY A 425 28.10 -0.06 24.54
N ARG A 426 26.87 0.46 24.55
CA ARG A 426 25.72 -0.17 23.87
C ARG A 426 25.96 -0.35 22.37
N ASP A 427 26.68 0.58 21.75
CA ASP A 427 26.75 0.72 20.30
C ASP A 427 28.06 0.24 19.67
N SER A 428 29.08 -0.10 20.47
CA SER A 428 30.38 -0.60 20.02
C SER A 428 31.14 -1.22 21.19
N GLY A 429 31.88 -2.30 20.93
CA GLY A 429 32.87 -2.88 21.83
C GLY A 429 34.26 -2.24 21.73
N CYS A 430 34.51 -1.40 20.73
CA CYS A 430 35.83 -0.80 20.49
C CYS A 430 36.10 0.38 21.42
N ALA A 431 37.38 0.59 21.75
CA ALA A 431 37.84 1.69 22.58
C ALA A 431 38.13 2.98 21.79
N ALA A 432 38.19 4.10 22.51
CA ALA A 432 38.56 5.39 21.92
C ALA A 432 39.98 5.31 21.34
N GLY A 433 40.12 5.66 20.05
CA GLY A 433 41.37 5.57 19.31
C GLY A 433 41.50 4.31 18.45
N GLU A 434 40.61 3.32 18.59
CA GLU A 434 40.48 2.17 17.69
C GLU A 434 39.48 2.46 16.57
N THR A 435 39.47 1.65 15.52
CA THR A 435 38.46 1.73 14.44
C THR A 435 37.48 0.57 14.55
N SER A 436 36.20 0.89 14.68
CA SER A 436 35.10 -0.08 14.69
C SER A 436 34.76 -0.47 13.25
N LEU A 437 34.85 -1.77 12.95
CA LEU A 437 34.36 -2.36 11.72
C LEU A 437 33.05 -3.11 11.96
N TYR A 438 32.06 -2.84 11.12
CA TYR A 438 30.73 -3.43 11.23
C TYR A 438 30.08 -3.60 9.87
N PHE A 439 29.22 -4.60 9.76
CA PHE A 439 28.25 -4.66 8.68
C PHE A 439 27.11 -3.69 8.95
N LEU A 440 26.77 -2.84 7.98
CA LEU A 440 25.49 -2.15 7.92
C LEU A 440 24.61 -2.89 6.91
N SER A 441 23.55 -3.50 7.42
CA SER A 441 22.68 -4.42 6.71
C SER A 441 21.21 -4.13 7.04
N THR A 442 20.31 -4.90 6.44
CA THR A 442 18.87 -4.73 6.62
C THR A 442 18.33 -5.89 7.44
N SER A 443 17.76 -5.60 8.61
CA SER A 443 17.00 -6.55 9.42
C SER A 443 15.52 -6.23 9.27
N LEU A 444 14.78 -7.14 8.64
CA LEU A 444 13.41 -6.90 8.18
C LEU A 444 13.28 -5.57 7.40
N THR A 445 12.67 -4.56 8.01
CA THR A 445 12.46 -3.19 7.48
C THR A 445 13.34 -2.12 8.15
N ARG A 446 14.30 -2.53 8.98
CA ARG A 446 15.18 -1.63 9.76
C ARG A 446 16.64 -1.76 9.32
N ALA A 447 17.40 -0.68 9.50
CA ALA A 447 18.85 -0.74 9.36
C ALA A 447 19.46 -1.36 10.63
N ALA A 448 20.33 -2.36 10.45
CA ALA A 448 20.97 -3.08 11.53
C ALA A 448 22.50 -3.03 11.40
N ARG A 449 23.18 -3.04 12.55
CA ARG A 449 24.64 -3.03 12.64
C ARG A 449 25.13 -4.29 13.33
N THR A 450 26.04 -4.99 12.67
CA THR A 450 26.73 -6.16 13.23
C THR A 450 28.22 -5.85 13.30
N GLU A 451 28.72 -5.53 14.49
CA GLU A 451 30.13 -5.21 14.71
C GLU A 451 30.96 -6.50 14.75
N PHE A 452 32.11 -6.50 14.07
CA PHE A 452 32.92 -7.72 13.94
C PHE A 452 34.41 -7.50 14.21
N ALA A 453 34.95 -6.29 14.20
CA ALA A 453 36.35 -6.06 14.58
C ALA A 453 36.64 -4.67 15.13
N CYS A 454 37.69 -4.58 15.95
CA CYS A 454 38.31 -3.34 16.40
C CYS A 454 39.75 -3.28 15.88
N LEU A 455 40.02 -2.38 14.94
CA LEU A 455 41.37 -2.21 14.40
C LEU A 455 42.20 -1.28 15.27
N PRO A 456 43.51 -1.52 15.37
CA PRO A 456 44.40 -0.66 16.13
C PRO A 456 44.63 0.66 15.37
N GLY A 457 44.11 1.77 15.91
CA GLY A 457 44.38 3.11 15.39
C GLY A 457 43.22 3.75 14.62
N GLN A 458 43.53 4.89 14.01
CA GLN A 458 42.64 5.67 13.15
C GLN A 458 43.27 5.78 11.77
N TYR A 459 42.43 5.76 10.76
CA TYR A 459 42.83 5.78 9.35
C TYR A 459 42.40 7.08 8.69
N ASP A 460 43.21 7.57 7.74
CA ASP A 460 43.00 8.85 7.06
C ASP A 460 42.70 8.68 5.56
N GLU A 461 42.65 9.80 4.84
CA GLU A 461 42.20 9.85 3.45
C GLU A 461 43.07 9.08 2.46
N ASP A 462 44.32 8.75 2.82
CA ASP A 462 45.25 7.99 1.98
C ASP A 462 45.10 6.46 2.16
N ASP A 463 44.29 6.01 3.12
CA ASP A 463 44.09 4.58 3.43
C ASP A 463 42.95 3.94 2.62
N VAL A 464 43.10 2.65 2.31
CA VAL A 464 42.19 1.88 1.46
C VAL A 464 41.73 0.60 2.14
N MET A 465 40.42 0.39 2.19
CA MET A 465 39.81 -0.87 2.55
C MET A 465 39.47 -1.66 1.29
N VAL A 466 39.83 -2.94 1.27
CA VAL A 466 39.44 -3.93 0.27
C VAL A 466 38.61 -5.01 0.95
N VAL A 467 37.46 -5.35 0.38
CA VAL A 467 36.53 -6.35 0.89
C VAL A 467 36.34 -7.41 -0.18
N ARG A 468 36.45 -8.68 0.21
CA ARG A 468 36.32 -9.84 -0.66
C ARG A 468 35.18 -10.72 -0.17
N ASN A 469 34.26 -11.06 -1.06
CA ASN A 469 33.37 -12.20 -0.89
C ASN A 469 34.03 -13.40 -1.60
N LEU A 470 34.37 -14.43 -0.83
CA LEU A 470 35.17 -15.56 -1.31
C LEU A 470 34.36 -16.57 -2.12
N ASP A 471 33.04 -16.66 -1.92
CA ASP A 471 32.21 -17.61 -2.68
C ASP A 471 31.96 -17.11 -4.10
N GLY A 472 31.68 -15.80 -4.24
CA GLY A 472 31.44 -15.16 -5.53
C GLY A 472 32.68 -14.68 -6.30
N ASP A 473 33.89 -14.79 -5.72
CA ASP A 473 35.13 -14.13 -6.20
C ASP A 473 34.93 -12.63 -6.48
N ILE A 474 34.22 -11.94 -5.56
CA ILE A 474 33.86 -10.54 -5.69
C ILE A 474 34.79 -9.69 -4.85
N VAL A 475 35.39 -8.66 -5.47
CA VAL A 475 36.25 -7.67 -4.79
C VAL A 475 35.64 -6.28 -4.89
N ARG A 476 35.63 -5.58 -3.76
CA ARG A 476 35.20 -4.19 -3.61
C ARG A 476 36.19 -3.42 -2.77
N CYS A 477 36.26 -2.11 -2.96
CA CYS A 477 37.23 -1.27 -2.29
C CYS A 477 36.69 0.14 -2.11
N GLY A 478 37.18 0.82 -1.07
CA GLY A 478 36.83 2.22 -0.78
C GLY A 478 37.91 2.86 0.10
N GLY A 479 38.15 4.14 -0.13
CA GLY A 479 38.97 4.96 0.77
C GLY A 479 38.15 5.56 1.90
N VAL A 480 38.83 6.19 2.85
CA VAL A 480 38.19 6.96 3.93
C VAL A 480 37.51 8.21 3.35
N PHE A 481 36.28 8.50 3.81
CA PHE A 481 35.54 9.70 3.38
C PHE A 481 34.79 10.34 4.56
N GLY A 482 34.69 11.68 4.62
CA GLY A 482 33.81 12.37 5.58
C GLY A 482 34.33 12.47 7.02
N GLY A 483 35.41 11.76 7.36
CA GLY A 483 36.11 11.87 8.64
C GLY A 483 37.05 10.68 8.89
N PRO A 484 37.87 10.70 9.95
CA PRO A 484 38.79 9.61 10.25
C PRO A 484 38.06 8.26 10.33
N SER A 485 38.67 7.25 9.70
CA SER A 485 38.24 5.85 9.74
C SER A 485 36.83 5.58 9.18
N GLN A 486 36.23 6.55 8.48
CA GLN A 486 34.92 6.39 7.84
C GLN A 486 35.06 5.68 6.49
N PHE A 487 35.00 4.34 6.53
CA PHE A 487 34.92 3.50 5.34
C PHE A 487 33.46 3.16 5.00
N ARG A 488 33.17 3.00 3.72
CA ARG A 488 31.88 2.49 3.21
C ARG A 488 32.10 1.67 1.95
N VAL A 489 32.15 0.36 2.11
CA VAL A 489 32.38 -0.57 1.00
C VAL A 489 31.14 -1.47 0.86
N PRO A 490 30.29 -1.26 -0.16
CA PRO A 490 29.22 -2.21 -0.45
C PRO A 490 29.80 -3.51 -0.98
N ILE A 491 29.32 -4.66 -0.51
CA ILE A 491 29.74 -5.98 -0.98
C ILE A 491 28.49 -6.80 -1.36
N PRO A 492 28.33 -7.19 -2.63
CA PRO A 492 27.30 -8.16 -3.00
C PRO A 492 27.59 -9.49 -2.31
N ALA A 493 26.59 -10.04 -1.62
CA ALA A 493 26.71 -11.29 -0.88
C ALA A 493 25.34 -11.91 -0.65
N ASP A 494 25.30 -13.23 -0.57
CA ASP A 494 24.24 -13.98 0.08
C ASP A 494 24.51 -14.08 1.59
N ALA A 495 23.46 -14.34 2.38
CA ALA A 495 23.64 -14.55 3.81
C ALA A 495 24.50 -15.81 4.04
N GLY A 496 25.55 -15.69 4.86
CA GLY A 496 26.50 -16.77 5.13
C GLY A 496 27.73 -16.81 4.22
N ASP A 497 27.81 -15.98 3.18
CA ASP A 497 28.99 -15.91 2.32
C ASP A 497 30.26 -15.54 3.11
N PRO A 498 31.39 -16.24 2.95
CA PRO A 498 32.63 -15.88 3.63
C PRO A 498 33.20 -14.54 3.14
N VAL A 499 33.49 -13.65 4.08
CA VAL A 499 34.00 -12.30 3.80
C VAL A 499 35.38 -12.10 4.40
N VAL A 500 36.29 -11.47 3.64
CA VAL A 500 37.60 -11.03 4.13
C VAL A 500 37.71 -9.52 3.93
N VAL A 501 38.14 -8.82 4.98
CA VAL A 501 38.43 -7.39 4.95
C VAL A 501 39.93 -7.18 5.09
N GLU A 502 40.52 -6.50 4.11
CA GLU A 502 41.93 -6.13 4.04
C GLU A 502 42.04 -4.62 4.14
N LEU A 503 43.00 -4.13 4.92
CA LEU A 503 43.32 -2.72 5.00
C LEU A 503 44.74 -2.46 4.53
N TYR A 504 44.91 -1.36 3.81
CA TYR A 504 46.17 -0.91 3.24
C TYR A 504 46.38 0.56 3.57
N GLU A 505 47.46 0.86 4.29
CA GLU A 505 47.85 2.22 4.63
C GLU A 505 48.57 2.89 3.44
N ASP A 506 48.39 4.21 3.27
CA ASP A 506 49.03 5.02 2.21
C ASP A 506 48.82 4.49 0.76
N ALA A 507 47.73 3.78 0.51
CA ALA A 507 47.52 2.99 -0.71
C ALA A 507 46.56 3.61 -1.74
N LEU A 508 45.96 4.77 -1.43
CA LEU A 508 44.98 5.45 -2.29
C LEU A 508 45.49 5.68 -3.72
N ALA A 509 46.74 6.09 -3.86
CA ALA A 509 47.38 6.38 -5.14
C ALA A 509 47.70 5.12 -5.96
N ASP A 510 47.66 3.94 -5.33
CA ASP A 510 48.08 2.68 -5.94
C ASP A 510 46.90 1.79 -6.34
N ILE A 511 45.67 2.10 -5.93
CA ILE A 511 44.46 1.35 -6.33
C ILE A 511 43.64 2.05 -7.41
N GLN A 512 43.03 1.27 -8.30
CA GLN A 512 42.02 1.75 -9.25
C GLN A 512 40.62 1.50 -8.71
N PHE A 513 39.98 2.55 -8.19
CA PHE A 513 38.58 2.47 -7.78
C PHE A 513 37.65 2.10 -8.93
N GLY A 514 36.64 1.28 -8.64
CA GLY A 514 35.72 0.70 -9.63
C GLY A 514 36.06 -0.74 -9.99
N SER A 515 37.32 -1.03 -10.35
CA SER A 515 37.80 -2.42 -10.57
C SER A 515 38.49 -3.02 -9.35
N CYS A 516 38.98 -2.17 -8.43
CA CYS A 516 39.78 -2.57 -7.28
C CYS A 516 41.07 -3.31 -7.66
N GLU A 517 41.63 -2.96 -8.81
CA GLU A 517 42.90 -3.46 -9.29
C GLU A 517 44.06 -2.56 -8.86
N TRP A 518 45.18 -3.17 -8.49
CA TRP A 518 46.40 -2.47 -8.11
C TRP A 518 47.15 -1.94 -9.34
N ARG A 519 47.73 -0.74 -9.22
CA ARG A 519 48.63 -0.12 -10.20
C ARG A 519 50.02 -0.71 -10.05
N GLY A 520 50.17 -1.99 -10.40
CA GLY A 520 51.41 -2.73 -10.27
C GLY A 520 51.24 -4.01 -9.46
N GLU A 521 52.29 -4.42 -8.76
CA GLU A 521 52.21 -5.54 -7.82
C GLU A 521 51.35 -5.13 -6.61
N ALA A 522 50.41 -6.00 -6.22
CA ALA A 522 49.58 -5.74 -5.05
C ALA A 522 50.45 -5.67 -3.79
N PRO A 523 50.31 -4.62 -2.95
CA PRO A 523 50.97 -4.58 -1.65
C PRO A 523 50.47 -5.72 -0.75
N THR A 524 51.23 -6.00 0.31
CA THR A 524 50.74 -6.89 1.39
C THR A 524 49.79 -6.09 2.27
N PRO A 525 48.60 -6.62 2.66
CA PRO A 525 47.70 -5.93 3.58
C PRO A 525 48.38 -5.66 4.93
N ASP A 526 48.15 -4.47 5.49
CA ASP A 526 48.60 -4.11 6.84
C ASP A 526 47.74 -4.80 7.90
N VAL A 527 46.44 -4.96 7.60
CA VAL A 527 45.48 -5.69 8.44
C VAL A 527 44.65 -6.63 7.59
N VAL A 528 44.37 -7.83 8.13
CA VAL A 528 43.42 -8.80 7.57
C VAL A 528 42.42 -9.20 8.66
N VAL A 529 41.13 -9.12 8.34
CA VAL A 529 40.03 -9.57 9.19
C VAL A 529 39.19 -10.57 8.41
N ASP A 530 39.20 -11.81 8.88
CA ASP A 530 38.48 -12.96 8.31
C ASP A 530 37.67 -13.73 9.36
N THR A 531 37.55 -13.17 10.56
CA THR A 531 36.81 -13.73 11.70
C THR A 531 36.02 -12.65 12.45
N PHE A 532 34.97 -13.05 13.17
CA PHE A 532 34.34 -12.19 14.17
C PHE A 532 35.27 -12.06 15.39
N GLN A 533 35.74 -10.85 15.69
CA GLN A 533 36.71 -10.57 16.75
C GLN A 533 36.08 -9.91 17.98
N VAL A 534 34.91 -9.30 17.85
CA VAL A 534 34.18 -8.61 18.92
C VAL A 534 32.67 -8.89 18.87
N SER A 535 31.95 -8.49 19.91
CA SER A 535 30.48 -8.51 20.00
C SER A 535 29.85 -7.18 19.56
N ASN A 536 28.53 -7.16 19.31
CA ASN A 536 27.75 -5.95 18.95
C ASN A 536 27.61 -4.89 20.09
N GLY A 537 28.62 -4.68 20.93
CA GLY A 537 28.50 -3.87 22.15
C GLY A 537 27.61 -4.52 23.23
N VAL A 538 27.23 -3.73 24.24
CA VAL A 538 26.55 -4.21 25.47
C VAL A 538 25.08 -4.62 25.25
N ALA A 539 24.43 -4.23 24.14
CA ALA A 539 23.05 -4.62 23.84
C ALA A 539 22.87 -6.11 23.49
N GLY A 540 23.95 -6.82 23.18
CA GLY A 540 23.94 -8.30 23.04
C GLY A 540 23.92 -9.05 24.37
N ALA A 541 24.05 -8.35 25.51
CA ALA A 541 24.16 -8.94 26.85
C ALA A 541 22.82 -9.50 27.36
N GLY A 542 22.39 -10.64 26.80
CA GLY A 542 21.21 -11.36 27.26
C GLY A 542 21.23 -12.85 26.93
N ARG A 543 21.65 -13.22 25.72
CA ARG A 543 21.81 -14.62 25.30
C ARG A 543 23.28 -15.05 25.16
N CYS A 544 24.17 -14.14 24.75
CA CYS A 544 25.60 -14.42 24.71
C CYS A 544 26.43 -13.11 24.88
N PRO A 545 27.31 -13.03 25.89
CA PRO A 545 27.97 -11.78 26.27
C PRO A 545 29.22 -11.40 25.43
N ASN A 546 29.72 -12.29 24.56
CA ASN A 546 30.97 -12.08 23.80
C ASN A 546 30.85 -12.37 22.29
N CYS A 547 29.65 -12.39 21.72
CA CYS A 547 29.41 -12.74 20.31
C CYS A 547 28.80 -11.59 19.50
N ALA A 548 28.99 -11.64 18.19
CA ALA A 548 28.21 -10.85 17.25
C ALA A 548 26.82 -11.48 17.09
N ARG A 549 25.80 -10.65 16.86
CA ARG A 549 24.40 -11.11 16.69
C ARG A 549 23.74 -10.40 15.52
N PHE A 550 22.88 -11.10 14.79
CA PHE A 550 21.99 -10.47 13.83
C PHE A 550 20.70 -11.29 13.82
N GLU A 551 19.56 -10.66 14.18
CA GLU A 551 18.28 -11.38 14.32
C GLU A 551 18.43 -12.58 15.28
N ASP A 552 18.16 -13.80 14.81
CA ASP A 552 18.34 -15.07 15.52
C ASP A 552 19.76 -15.67 15.39
N GLN A 553 20.59 -15.13 14.50
CA GLN A 553 21.95 -15.59 14.20
C GLN A 553 22.97 -15.08 15.23
N ILE A 554 23.89 -15.96 15.63
CA ILE A 554 24.93 -15.69 16.63
C ILE A 554 26.26 -16.21 16.10
N TRP A 555 27.31 -15.38 16.19
CA TRP A 555 28.68 -15.76 15.87
C TRP A 555 29.62 -15.52 17.04
N GLU A 556 30.30 -16.58 17.48
CA GLU A 556 31.28 -16.50 18.56
C GLU A 556 32.60 -15.89 18.08
N GLN A 557 33.36 -15.32 19.02
CA GLN A 557 34.69 -14.79 18.70
C GLN A 557 35.61 -15.88 18.12
N GLY A 558 36.23 -15.57 16.98
CA GLY A 558 37.11 -16.46 16.22
C GLY A 558 36.40 -17.31 15.18
N GLU A 559 35.06 -17.29 15.11
CA GLU A 559 34.34 -17.88 13.98
C GLU A 559 34.59 -17.10 12.69
N ALA A 560 34.50 -17.79 11.55
CA ALA A 560 34.74 -17.19 10.24
C ALA A 560 33.80 -16.00 10.01
N LEU A 561 34.34 -14.92 9.46
CA LEU A 561 33.56 -13.74 9.11
C LEU A 561 32.69 -14.06 7.90
N VAL A 562 31.38 -13.91 8.05
CA VAL A 562 30.41 -14.13 6.99
C VAL A 562 29.48 -12.93 6.86
N ALA A 563 28.90 -12.74 5.67
CA ALA A 563 27.87 -11.73 5.48
C ALA A 563 26.60 -12.11 6.29
N PRO A 564 26.06 -11.21 7.13
CA PRO A 564 24.88 -11.52 7.95
C PRO A 564 23.58 -11.57 7.14
N THR A 565 23.55 -10.94 5.97
CA THR A 565 22.35 -10.78 5.14
C THR A 565 22.68 -10.86 3.66
N HIS A 566 21.72 -11.29 2.85
CA HIS A 566 21.75 -11.07 1.41
C HIS A 566 21.64 -9.58 1.05
N GLY A 567 22.34 -9.17 -0.02
CA GLY A 567 22.13 -7.89 -0.68
C GLY A 567 22.93 -7.73 -1.98
N PHE A 568 22.48 -6.82 -2.85
CA PHE A 568 22.99 -6.70 -4.22
C PHE A 568 24.29 -5.88 -4.36
N GLY A 569 24.71 -5.19 -3.29
CA GLY A 569 25.97 -4.43 -3.24
C GLY A 569 26.13 -3.36 -4.33
N ARG A 570 25.04 -2.75 -4.79
CA ARG A 570 25.07 -1.78 -5.90
C ARG A 570 25.51 -0.40 -5.43
N GLN A 571 26.36 0.24 -6.23
CA GLN A 571 26.82 1.60 -5.97
C GLN A 571 25.77 2.64 -6.38
N ARG A 572 25.56 3.64 -5.52
CA ARG A 572 24.64 4.76 -5.74
C ARG A 572 25.04 5.55 -7.01
N GLN A 573 24.05 6.12 -7.70
CA GLN A 573 24.23 7.04 -8.85
C GLN A 573 25.01 6.47 -10.05
N THR A 574 25.21 5.15 -10.13
CA THR A 574 25.87 4.50 -11.26
C THR A 574 24.91 4.19 -12.42
N PRO A 575 25.41 4.07 -13.67
CA PRO A 575 24.61 3.56 -14.78
C PRO A 575 24.01 2.17 -14.50
N ASP A 576 24.74 1.31 -13.79
CA ASP A 576 24.30 -0.06 -13.51
C ASP A 576 23.13 -0.10 -12.53
N LEU A 577 23.15 0.75 -11.49
CA LEU A 577 21.99 0.90 -10.60
C LEU A 577 20.77 1.41 -11.38
N ARG A 578 20.92 2.42 -12.24
CA ARG A 578 19.82 2.92 -13.08
C ARG A 578 19.25 1.84 -14.00
N ARG A 579 20.12 1.02 -14.61
CA ARG A 579 19.69 -0.14 -15.43
C ARG A 579 18.94 -1.16 -14.60
N LEU A 580 19.41 -1.48 -13.41
CA LEU A 580 18.76 -2.43 -12.51
C LEU A 580 17.37 -1.95 -12.10
N VAL A 581 17.20 -0.67 -11.78
CA VAL A 581 15.87 -0.08 -11.48
C VAL A 581 14.90 -0.27 -12.64
N MET A 582 15.35 -0.05 -13.89
CA MET A 582 14.51 -0.24 -15.07
C MET A 582 14.17 -1.72 -15.31
N LEU A 583 15.11 -2.64 -15.04
CA LEU A 583 14.84 -4.09 -15.12
C LEU A 583 13.90 -4.55 -13.99
N ALA A 584 14.03 -3.96 -12.80
CA ALA A 584 13.15 -4.20 -11.66
C ALA A 584 11.71 -3.79 -11.97
N GLN A 585 11.49 -2.67 -12.68
CA GLN A 585 10.15 -2.30 -13.14
C GLN A 585 9.55 -3.40 -14.02
N ILE A 586 10.31 -3.96 -14.98
CA ILE A 586 9.83 -5.09 -15.80
C ILE A 586 9.39 -6.24 -14.91
N ALA A 587 10.17 -6.60 -13.89
CA ALA A 587 9.78 -7.65 -12.96
C ALA A 587 8.49 -7.31 -12.20
N LEU A 588 8.30 -6.05 -11.79
CA LEU A 588 7.15 -5.55 -11.02
C LEU A 588 5.86 -5.37 -11.84
N GLU A 589 5.94 -5.26 -13.17
CA GLU A 589 4.81 -4.86 -14.04
C GLU A 589 3.48 -5.58 -13.74
N SER A 590 3.47 -6.89 -13.49
CA SER A 590 2.21 -7.62 -13.27
C SER A 590 1.51 -7.28 -11.95
N GLY A 591 2.24 -6.69 -10.99
CA GLY A 591 1.70 -6.14 -9.75
C GLY A 591 1.63 -4.60 -9.75
N ASP A 592 1.98 -3.94 -10.84
CA ASP A 592 1.93 -2.48 -10.94
C ASP A 592 0.51 -2.02 -11.34
N PRO A 593 -0.16 -1.15 -10.56
CA PRO A 593 -1.53 -0.72 -10.85
C PRO A 593 -1.66 -0.04 -12.22
N ILE A 594 -0.60 0.61 -12.75
CA ILE A 594 -0.67 1.35 -14.02
C ILE A 594 -1.12 0.48 -15.20
N ASN A 595 -0.83 -0.83 -15.15
CA ASN A 595 -1.20 -1.80 -16.18
C ASN A 595 -2.68 -2.16 -16.20
N TYR A 596 -3.41 -1.85 -15.12
CA TYR A 596 -4.82 -2.10 -14.96
C TYR A 596 -5.67 -0.83 -15.14
N ALA A 597 -5.02 0.34 -15.21
CA ALA A 597 -5.68 1.66 -15.24
C ALA A 597 -6.74 1.81 -16.35
N ARG A 598 -6.44 1.36 -17.58
CA ARG A 598 -7.39 1.45 -18.71
C ARG A 598 -8.61 0.55 -18.52
N ARG A 599 -8.48 -0.52 -17.73
CA ARG A 599 -9.54 -1.50 -17.50
C ARG A 599 -10.63 -1.02 -16.55
N VAL A 600 -10.42 0.12 -15.90
CA VAL A 600 -11.44 0.76 -15.05
C VAL A 600 -12.69 1.06 -15.89
N PHE A 601 -12.55 1.79 -17.01
CA PHE A 601 -13.69 2.13 -17.87
C PHE A 601 -13.40 2.23 -19.39
N LEU A 602 -12.14 2.35 -19.82
CA LEU A 602 -11.80 2.48 -21.25
C LEU A 602 -11.78 1.12 -21.96
N GLU A 603 -11.18 0.12 -21.31
CA GLU A 603 -11.05 -1.26 -21.81
C GLU A 603 -11.51 -2.26 -20.73
N PRO A 604 -12.76 -2.15 -20.27
CA PRO A 604 -13.30 -3.02 -19.24
C PRO A 604 -13.25 -4.49 -19.69
N ARG A 605 -13.01 -5.39 -18.74
CA ARG A 605 -13.06 -6.84 -18.95
C ARG A 605 -14.23 -7.43 -18.18
N GLU A 606 -15.14 -8.06 -18.91
CA GLU A 606 -16.33 -8.74 -18.37
C GLU A 606 -16.00 -10.10 -17.75
N VAL A 607 -16.91 -10.62 -16.94
CA VAL A 607 -16.96 -11.99 -16.39
C VAL A 607 -18.41 -12.46 -16.50
N ALA A 608 -18.67 -13.71 -16.90
CA ALA A 608 -20.04 -14.16 -17.09
C ALA A 608 -20.78 -14.25 -15.74
N GLY A 609 -22.05 -13.83 -15.74
CA GLY A 609 -22.89 -13.87 -14.53
C GLY A 609 -22.58 -12.78 -13.51
N VAL A 610 -21.67 -11.85 -13.80
CA VAL A 610 -21.42 -10.65 -13.00
C VAL A 610 -21.84 -9.43 -13.80
N GLU A 611 -22.90 -8.74 -13.37
CA GLU A 611 -23.24 -7.45 -13.94
C GLU A 611 -22.17 -6.43 -13.54
N ARG A 612 -21.62 -5.74 -14.54
CA ARG A 612 -20.57 -4.74 -14.33
C ARG A 612 -21.20 -3.35 -14.17
N PRO A 613 -21.05 -2.69 -13.00
CA PRO A 613 -21.45 -1.30 -12.82
C PRO A 613 -20.46 -0.34 -13.52
N ALA A 614 -20.73 0.97 -13.45
CA ALA A 614 -19.95 2.01 -14.13
C ALA A 614 -18.46 2.08 -13.72
N ASN A 615 -18.09 1.52 -12.55
CA ASN A 615 -16.73 1.46 -12.01
C ASN A 615 -16.04 2.84 -12.00
N ASN A 616 -16.61 3.73 -11.19
CA ASN A 616 -16.21 5.12 -11.06
C ASN A 616 -14.87 5.28 -10.32
N LEU A 617 -14.04 6.25 -10.70
CA LEU A 617 -12.68 6.41 -10.15
C LEU A 617 -12.40 7.84 -9.67
N LEU A 618 -12.12 7.99 -8.38
CA LEU A 618 -11.58 9.22 -7.79
C LEU A 618 -10.14 9.00 -7.33
N MET A 619 -9.17 9.50 -8.07
CA MET A 619 -7.76 9.46 -7.66
C MET A 619 -7.50 10.57 -6.66
N LEU A 620 -7.33 10.21 -5.38
CA LEU A 620 -6.98 11.15 -4.32
C LEU A 620 -5.48 11.10 -4.06
N GLN A 621 -4.81 12.23 -4.17
CA GLN A 621 -3.38 12.40 -3.91
C GLN A 621 -3.18 13.49 -2.86
N THR A 622 -2.06 13.48 -2.17
CA THR A 622 -1.69 14.57 -1.25
C THR A 622 -0.44 15.29 -1.75
N ILE A 623 -0.55 16.61 -1.85
CA ILE A 623 0.52 17.45 -2.40
C ILE A 623 1.76 17.33 -1.53
N GLY A 624 2.89 17.02 -2.16
CA GLY A 624 4.17 16.85 -1.48
C GLY A 624 4.36 15.51 -0.77
N ASP A 625 3.52 14.51 -1.03
CA ASP A 625 3.75 13.14 -0.55
C ASP A 625 5.09 12.59 -1.06
N ALA A 626 6.02 12.39 -0.15
CA ALA A 626 7.34 11.82 -0.41
C ALA A 626 7.40 10.30 -0.22
N ASN A 627 6.37 9.66 0.33
CA ASN A 627 6.33 8.21 0.55
C ASN A 627 5.81 7.49 -0.68
N VAL A 628 4.66 7.93 -1.21
CA VAL A 628 4.10 7.45 -2.47
C VAL A 628 3.97 8.63 -3.42
N CYS A 629 5.05 8.88 -4.15
CA CYS A 629 5.24 10.14 -4.88
C CYS A 629 4.03 10.51 -5.74
N LEU A 630 3.47 11.70 -5.51
CA LEU A 630 2.26 12.21 -6.19
C LEU A 630 2.29 12.10 -7.73
N ALA A 631 3.49 12.21 -8.34
CA ALA A 631 3.68 12.05 -9.77
C ALA A 631 3.24 10.67 -10.30
N THR A 632 3.39 9.62 -9.50
CA THR A 632 3.04 8.23 -9.87
C THR A 632 1.52 8.03 -9.87
N GLY A 633 0.82 8.56 -8.86
CA GLY A 633 -0.65 8.57 -8.84
C GLY A 633 -1.27 9.37 -10.00
N ASN A 634 -0.68 10.52 -10.35
CA ASN A 634 -1.07 11.27 -11.54
C ASN A 634 -0.67 10.56 -12.86
N ALA A 635 0.35 9.68 -12.85
CA ALA A 635 0.64 8.81 -13.99
C ALA A 635 -0.45 7.75 -14.19
N PHE A 636 -0.93 7.14 -13.10
CA PHE A 636 -2.09 6.25 -13.15
C PHE A 636 -3.34 6.97 -13.66
N ALA A 637 -3.66 8.16 -13.15
CA ALA A 637 -4.81 8.94 -13.63
C ALA A 637 -4.74 9.28 -15.13
N ARG A 638 -3.53 9.54 -15.65
CA ARG A 638 -3.30 9.69 -17.10
C ARG A 638 -3.54 8.39 -17.84
N ALA A 639 -2.98 7.28 -17.37
CA ALA A 639 -3.16 5.96 -17.98
C ALA A 639 -4.64 5.52 -18.00
N ALA A 640 -5.38 5.79 -16.93
CA ALA A 640 -6.81 5.53 -16.83
C ALA A 640 -7.66 6.40 -17.77
N GLY A 641 -7.11 7.52 -18.28
CA GLY A 641 -7.83 8.48 -19.12
C GLY A 641 -8.59 9.54 -18.34
N VAL A 642 -8.43 9.64 -17.02
CA VAL A 642 -9.08 10.65 -16.19
C VAL A 642 -8.38 12.01 -16.28
N LEU A 643 -7.03 12.01 -16.33
CA LEU A 643 -6.21 13.22 -16.45
C LEU A 643 -5.69 13.41 -17.88
N PRO A 644 -6.19 14.38 -18.66
CA PRO A 644 -5.66 14.65 -19.98
C PRO A 644 -4.31 15.39 -19.90
N PHE A 645 -3.40 15.02 -20.79
CA PHE A 645 -2.05 15.58 -20.87
C PHE A 645 -1.64 15.94 -22.31
N LEU A 646 -2.53 15.74 -23.28
CA LEU A 646 -2.32 16.12 -24.67
C LEU A 646 -3.12 17.39 -24.99
N PRO A 647 -2.60 18.24 -25.89
CA PRO A 647 -3.30 19.45 -26.30
C PRO A 647 -4.58 19.11 -27.10
N PRO A 648 -5.53 20.06 -27.21
CA PRO A 648 -6.79 19.84 -27.92
C PRO A 648 -6.64 19.44 -29.41
N ASP A 649 -5.50 19.77 -30.03
CA ASP A 649 -5.21 19.48 -31.44
C ASP A 649 -4.41 18.18 -31.67
N ALA A 650 -4.18 17.37 -30.63
CA ALA A 650 -3.54 16.08 -30.80
C ALA A 650 -4.37 15.14 -31.71
N PRO A 651 -3.75 14.12 -32.35
CA PRO A 651 -4.45 13.22 -33.26
C PRO A 651 -5.65 12.49 -32.62
N ASP A 652 -6.67 12.18 -33.43
CA ASP A 652 -7.90 11.51 -32.96
C ASP A 652 -7.66 10.14 -32.30
N ALA A 653 -6.58 9.45 -32.65
CA ALA A 653 -6.16 8.20 -31.99
C ALA A 653 -5.87 8.38 -30.48
N TYR A 654 -5.67 9.62 -30.03
CA TYR A 654 -5.42 9.96 -28.63
C TYR A 654 -6.54 10.80 -28.01
N ALA A 655 -7.75 10.76 -28.59
CA ALA A 655 -8.85 11.62 -28.17
C ALA A 655 -9.13 11.57 -26.67
N GLU A 656 -9.05 10.37 -26.07
CA GLU A 656 -9.29 10.13 -24.65
C GLU A 656 -8.37 10.92 -23.71
N TRP A 657 -7.22 11.39 -24.19
CA TRP A 657 -6.20 12.10 -23.39
C TRP A 657 -6.04 13.57 -23.78
N ARG A 658 -6.89 14.08 -24.67
CA ARG A 658 -6.90 15.50 -25.08
C ARG A 658 -7.63 16.34 -24.06
N ALA A 659 -7.02 17.44 -23.63
CA ALA A 659 -7.76 18.46 -22.90
C ALA A 659 -8.79 19.13 -23.83
N PRO A 660 -9.98 19.50 -23.34
CA PRO A 660 -10.96 20.20 -24.16
C PRO A 660 -10.43 21.59 -24.55
N ALA A 661 -10.78 22.08 -25.74
CA ALA A 661 -10.32 23.40 -26.21
C ALA A 661 -10.75 24.55 -25.29
N SER A 662 -11.86 24.37 -24.56
CA SER A 662 -12.33 25.30 -23.53
C SER A 662 -11.36 25.44 -22.35
N PHE A 663 -10.53 24.43 -22.06
CA PHE A 663 -9.57 24.47 -20.96
C PHE A 663 -8.39 25.40 -21.27
N ALA A 664 -7.89 25.43 -22.50
CA ALA A 664 -6.73 26.23 -22.88
C ALA A 664 -6.93 27.75 -22.65
N GLY A 665 -8.19 28.20 -22.57
CA GLY A 665 -8.54 29.58 -22.22
C GLY A 665 -8.59 29.88 -20.71
N ARG A 666 -8.51 28.86 -19.84
CA ARG A 666 -8.64 28.99 -18.39
C ARG A 666 -7.35 29.46 -17.72
N TYR A 667 -6.20 28.96 -18.18
CA TYR A 667 -4.88 29.30 -17.62
C TYR A 667 -3.90 29.64 -18.75
N GLU A 668 -3.36 30.86 -18.74
CA GLU A 668 -2.45 31.33 -19.78
C GLU A 668 -1.18 30.47 -19.86
N GLY A 669 -0.90 29.90 -21.04
CA GLY A 669 0.29 29.09 -21.28
C GLY A 669 0.24 27.66 -20.72
N MET A 670 -0.90 27.22 -20.19
CA MET A 670 -1.12 25.87 -19.65
C MET A 670 -2.32 25.22 -20.35
N PRO A 671 -2.14 24.67 -21.57
CA PRO A 671 -3.26 24.19 -22.38
C PRO A 671 -3.93 22.91 -21.85
N THR A 672 -3.33 22.22 -20.87
CA THR A 672 -3.88 21.01 -20.26
C THR A 672 -3.86 21.07 -18.72
N PRO A 673 -4.75 20.32 -18.02
CA PRO A 673 -4.66 20.14 -16.57
C PRO A 673 -3.29 19.66 -16.10
N ASN A 674 -2.67 18.74 -16.85
CA ASN A 674 -1.32 18.27 -16.56
C ASN A 674 -0.27 19.39 -16.64
N ASP A 675 -0.39 20.34 -17.58
CA ASP A 675 0.51 21.50 -17.65
C ASP A 675 0.38 22.40 -16.43
N VAL A 676 -0.83 22.55 -15.87
CA VAL A 676 -1.03 23.26 -14.59
C VAL A 676 -0.25 22.56 -13.49
N LEU A 677 -0.39 21.24 -13.35
CA LEU A 677 0.32 20.46 -12.31
C LEU A 677 1.85 20.54 -12.47
N ILE A 678 2.38 20.59 -13.70
CA ILE A 678 3.80 20.77 -13.98
C ILE A 678 4.25 22.20 -13.63
N GLN A 679 3.58 23.22 -14.17
CA GLN A 679 4.00 24.62 -14.00
C GLN A 679 3.81 25.14 -12.57
N ARG A 680 2.86 24.55 -11.83
CA ARG A 680 2.69 24.76 -10.40
C ARG A 680 3.54 23.83 -9.55
N HIS A 681 4.47 23.06 -10.13
CA HIS A 681 5.40 22.18 -9.42
C HIS A 681 4.72 21.17 -8.48
N VAL A 682 3.44 20.85 -8.74
CA VAL A 682 2.67 19.89 -7.94
C VAL A 682 3.24 18.49 -8.13
N LEU A 683 3.52 18.10 -9.39
CA LEU A 683 4.14 16.81 -9.70
C LEU A 683 5.61 16.71 -9.20
N GLU A 684 6.29 17.84 -9.01
CA GLU A 684 7.61 17.87 -8.38
C GLU A 684 7.45 17.55 -6.90
N GLY A 685 6.57 18.28 -6.19
CA GLY A 685 6.17 17.97 -4.82
C GLY A 685 7.29 18.15 -3.79
N ILE A 686 8.33 18.94 -4.10
CA ILE A 686 9.50 19.11 -3.24
C ILE A 686 9.50 20.50 -2.61
N PRO A 687 9.16 20.64 -1.31
CA PRO A 687 9.00 21.95 -0.66
C PRO A 687 10.32 22.73 -0.55
N TRP A 688 11.44 22.06 -0.27
CA TRP A 688 12.74 22.72 -0.04
C TRP A 688 13.42 23.27 -1.30
N LEU A 689 12.77 23.15 -2.47
CA LEU A 689 13.19 23.86 -3.70
C LEU A 689 12.62 25.29 -3.76
N ASN A 690 11.80 25.69 -2.78
CA ASN A 690 11.27 27.04 -2.60
C ASN A 690 10.64 27.59 -3.89
N ARG A 691 9.79 26.78 -4.53
CA ARG A 691 9.12 27.14 -5.79
C ARG A 691 8.01 28.16 -5.60
N HIS A 692 7.31 28.10 -4.47
CA HIS A 692 6.16 28.95 -4.15
C HIS A 692 6.27 29.57 -2.76
N PRO A 693 7.35 30.34 -2.48
CA PRO A 693 7.52 30.97 -1.19
C PRO A 693 6.39 31.96 -0.92
N VAL A 694 5.98 32.06 0.34
CA VAL A 694 5.03 33.06 0.83
C VAL A 694 5.76 34.02 1.78
N GLU A 695 5.22 35.22 1.99
CA GLU A 695 5.86 36.17 2.92
C GLU A 695 5.91 35.56 4.33
N GLY A 696 7.12 35.26 4.82
CA GLY A 696 7.35 34.63 6.13
C GLY A 696 7.70 33.14 6.10
N ALA A 697 7.56 32.45 4.96
CA ALA A 697 7.93 31.03 4.81
C ALA A 697 8.37 30.69 3.37
N GLU A 698 9.50 30.00 3.20
CA GLU A 698 10.08 29.75 1.87
C GLU A 698 9.66 28.41 1.24
N ASP A 699 9.34 27.41 2.07
CA ASP A 699 9.17 26.00 1.69
C ASP A 699 7.70 25.58 1.52
N PHE A 700 6.85 26.50 1.07
CA PHE A 700 5.45 26.24 0.78
C PHE A 700 5.26 25.67 -0.64
N LEU A 701 4.38 24.68 -0.75
CA LEU A 701 3.88 24.15 -2.02
C LEU A 701 2.66 24.97 -2.51
N SER A 702 2.18 24.68 -3.72
CA SER A 702 1.00 25.35 -4.28
C SER A 702 -0.25 24.48 -4.12
N ASP A 703 -1.32 25.06 -3.60
CA ASP A 703 -2.64 24.45 -3.54
C ASP A 703 -3.39 24.69 -4.86
N VAL A 704 -3.52 23.65 -5.67
CA VAL A 704 -4.14 23.76 -7.01
C VAL A 704 -5.63 23.48 -7.01
N ASP A 705 -6.15 22.73 -6.05
CA ASP A 705 -7.56 22.34 -5.99
C ASP A 705 -8.36 23.21 -5.01
N ASP A 706 -7.69 23.86 -4.06
CA ASP A 706 -8.23 24.85 -3.13
C ASP A 706 -9.56 24.42 -2.53
N LEU A 707 -9.61 23.21 -1.97
CA LEU A 707 -10.83 22.62 -1.42
C LEU A 707 -11.40 23.41 -0.23
N SER A 708 -10.61 24.28 0.38
CA SER A 708 -11.02 25.11 1.51
C SER A 708 -11.51 26.49 1.09
N ASP A 709 -11.51 26.81 -0.21
CA ASP A 709 -11.77 28.16 -0.75
C ASP A 709 -10.92 29.26 -0.09
N GLY A 710 -9.69 28.92 0.31
CA GLY A 710 -8.74 29.82 0.95
C GLY A 710 -8.87 29.96 2.46
N LEU A 711 -9.62 29.07 3.13
CA LEU A 711 -9.68 29.01 4.60
C LEU A 711 -8.42 28.40 5.21
N LEU A 712 -7.71 27.51 4.50
CA LEU A 712 -6.47 26.91 4.99
C LEU A 712 -5.36 27.95 5.18
N THR A 713 -4.94 28.11 6.44
CA THR A 713 -3.81 28.95 6.86
C THR A 713 -2.92 28.17 7.81
N PHE A 714 -1.61 28.40 7.72
CA PHE A 714 -0.60 27.58 8.41
C PHE A 714 0.37 28.43 9.21
N ASN A 715 0.92 27.85 10.26
CA ASN A 715 2.03 28.48 10.96
C ASN A 715 3.26 28.68 10.02
N PRO A 716 4.22 29.56 10.35
CA PRO A 716 5.38 29.79 9.49
C PRO A 716 6.29 28.58 9.25
N ASP A 717 6.26 27.55 10.11
CA ASP A 717 7.04 26.32 9.89
C ASP A 717 6.35 25.31 8.96
N GLY A 718 5.09 25.57 8.59
CA GLY A 718 4.29 24.80 7.65
C GLY A 718 3.92 23.41 8.14
N ARG A 719 3.93 23.15 9.45
CA ARG A 719 3.65 21.83 10.04
C ARG A 719 2.27 21.71 10.66
N SER A 720 1.65 22.83 11.02
CA SER A 720 0.29 22.83 11.55
C SER A 720 -0.50 24.02 11.03
N GLN A 721 -1.81 23.85 10.96
CA GLN A 721 -2.73 24.92 10.71
C GLN A 721 -2.71 25.96 11.85
N MET A 722 -3.02 27.19 11.50
CA MET A 722 -3.07 28.33 12.42
C MET A 722 -3.99 29.38 11.81
N HIS A 723 -4.95 29.91 12.55
CA HIS A 723 -5.80 30.99 12.04
C HIS A 723 -4.98 32.21 11.62
N GLU A 724 -5.40 32.87 10.54
CA GLU A 724 -4.76 34.10 10.02
C GLU A 724 -4.71 35.22 11.08
N ALA A 725 -5.73 35.32 11.94
CA ALA A 725 -5.77 36.29 13.03
C ALA A 725 -4.60 36.13 14.02
N ASP A 726 -4.04 34.93 14.13
CA ASP A 726 -2.93 34.59 15.02
C ASP A 726 -1.57 34.56 14.28
N GLY A 727 -1.55 34.90 12.99
CA GLY A 727 -0.33 34.94 12.17
C GLY A 727 -0.21 33.77 11.18
N GLY A 728 -1.29 33.03 10.95
CA GLY A 728 -1.34 32.00 9.91
C GLY A 728 -1.09 32.57 8.51
N LEU A 729 -0.27 31.87 7.73
CA LEU A 729 0.11 32.19 6.36
C LEU A 729 -0.74 31.40 5.37
N ARG A 730 -1.23 32.08 4.34
CA ARG A 730 -2.01 31.45 3.26
C ARG A 730 -1.08 30.88 2.18
N PRO A 731 -1.35 29.67 1.66
CA PRO A 731 -0.57 29.10 0.58
C PRO A 731 -0.82 29.80 -0.77
N VAL A 732 0.07 29.54 -1.74
CA VAL A 732 -0.15 29.97 -3.13
C VAL A 732 -1.23 29.10 -3.75
N ARG A 733 -2.35 29.73 -4.14
CA ARG A 733 -3.52 29.04 -4.72
C ARG A 733 -3.64 29.22 -6.23
N LEU A 734 -4.39 28.34 -6.88
CA LEU A 734 -4.81 28.50 -8.26
C LEU A 734 -6.19 29.18 -8.33
N ASP A 735 -6.34 30.19 -9.19
CA ASP A 735 -7.61 30.91 -9.40
C ASP A 735 -7.97 30.94 -10.90
N PRO A 736 -9.12 30.34 -11.31
CA PRO A 736 -9.99 29.49 -10.48
C PRO A 736 -9.29 28.18 -10.06
N PRO A 737 -9.76 27.45 -9.03
CA PRO A 737 -9.17 26.16 -8.62
C PRO A 737 -9.27 25.09 -9.72
N LEU A 738 -8.40 24.08 -9.75
CA LEU A 738 -8.38 23.08 -10.83
C LEU A 738 -9.60 22.16 -10.79
N ARG A 739 -9.79 21.42 -9.67
CA ARG A 739 -10.95 20.56 -9.37
C ARG A 739 -11.35 19.69 -10.56
N TRP A 740 -10.40 18.89 -11.05
CA TRP A 740 -10.55 18.20 -12.32
C TRP A 740 -11.44 16.96 -12.21
N VAL A 741 -12.44 16.87 -13.09
CA VAL A 741 -13.41 15.76 -13.15
C VAL A 741 -13.63 15.28 -14.58
N ARG A 742 -14.12 14.05 -14.70
CA ARG A 742 -14.45 13.40 -15.97
C ARG A 742 -15.67 12.48 -15.81
N GLN A 743 -16.54 12.42 -16.79
CA GLN A 743 -17.55 11.36 -16.91
C GLN A 743 -16.86 10.01 -17.20
N MET A 744 -17.17 8.99 -16.42
CA MET A 744 -16.50 7.67 -16.43
C MET A 744 -17.04 6.77 -17.55
N ARG A 745 -16.93 7.26 -18.78
CA ARG A 745 -17.27 6.56 -20.00
C ARG A 745 -16.25 6.86 -21.11
N PRO A 746 -16.05 5.93 -22.06
CA PRO A 746 -15.34 6.24 -23.29
C PRO A 746 -16.02 7.39 -24.05
N MET A 747 -15.22 8.13 -24.81
CA MET A 747 -15.73 9.12 -25.76
C MET A 747 -16.53 8.42 -26.86
N SER A 748 -17.73 8.93 -27.16
CA SER A 748 -18.57 8.42 -28.26
C SER A 748 -18.02 8.78 -29.64
N SER A 749 -17.17 9.81 -29.71
CA SER A 749 -16.42 10.23 -30.90
C SER A 749 -15.21 11.06 -30.44
N PRO A 750 -14.18 11.25 -31.29
CA PRO A 750 -13.04 12.09 -30.94
C PRO A 750 -13.40 13.53 -30.50
N SER A 751 -14.57 14.05 -30.87
CA SER A 751 -15.05 15.39 -30.50
C SER A 751 -15.99 15.43 -29.29
N ASP A 752 -16.13 14.33 -28.55
CA ASP A 752 -17.02 14.23 -27.38
C ASP A 752 -16.43 14.92 -26.14
N ASP A 753 -16.33 16.25 -26.18
CA ASP A 753 -15.80 17.04 -25.06
C ASP A 753 -16.73 17.04 -23.83
N ALA A 754 -17.95 16.49 -23.95
CA ALA A 754 -18.89 16.42 -22.84
C ALA A 754 -18.36 15.53 -21.70
N VAL A 755 -17.48 14.57 -21.99
CA VAL A 755 -16.82 13.75 -20.95
C VAL A 755 -16.03 14.59 -19.95
N TRP A 756 -15.62 15.81 -20.28
CA TRP A 756 -14.85 16.69 -19.41
C TRP A 756 -15.69 17.67 -18.59
N SER A 757 -17.02 17.53 -18.64
CA SER A 757 -17.95 18.41 -17.92
C SER A 757 -18.77 17.60 -16.92
N PHE A 758 -18.92 18.17 -15.72
CA PHE A 758 -19.86 17.61 -14.74
C PHE A 758 -21.29 17.65 -15.27
N ALA A 759 -22.01 16.56 -15.04
CA ALA A 759 -23.45 16.49 -15.26
C ALA A 759 -24.09 15.80 -14.03
N PRO A 760 -25.18 16.36 -13.48
CA PRO A 760 -25.92 15.69 -12.41
C PRO A 760 -26.37 14.29 -12.83
N ASP A 761 -26.42 13.37 -11.87
CA ASP A 761 -26.86 11.98 -12.05
C ASP A 761 -26.04 11.22 -13.12
N THR A 762 -24.78 11.60 -13.33
CA THR A 762 -23.86 10.89 -14.22
C THR A 762 -22.69 10.31 -13.44
N ASP A 763 -22.17 9.20 -13.94
CA ASP A 763 -21.01 8.50 -13.40
C ASP A 763 -19.76 9.38 -13.56
N MET A 764 -19.23 9.87 -12.44
CA MET A 764 -18.12 10.81 -12.40
C MET A 764 -16.87 10.20 -11.78
N GLY A 765 -15.73 10.62 -12.28
CA GLY A 765 -14.42 10.42 -11.69
C GLY A 765 -13.65 11.71 -11.66
N GLY A 766 -12.47 11.67 -11.06
CA GLY A 766 -11.67 12.87 -10.90
C GLY A 766 -10.27 12.63 -10.40
N VAL A 767 -9.51 13.73 -10.38
CA VAL A 767 -8.19 13.79 -9.76
C VAL A 767 -8.22 14.91 -8.74
N LEU A 768 -7.97 14.53 -7.50
CA LEU A 768 -7.80 15.46 -6.39
C LEU A 768 -6.34 15.43 -5.95
N ASN A 769 -5.68 16.58 -5.92
CA ASN A 769 -4.38 16.77 -5.29
C ASN A 769 -4.63 17.59 -4.01
N GLY A 770 -5.03 16.91 -2.95
CA GLY A 770 -5.35 17.52 -1.66
C GLY A 770 -4.14 18.23 -1.05
N TYR A 771 -4.36 19.46 -0.59
CA TYR A 771 -3.36 20.25 0.12
C TYR A 771 -3.62 20.14 1.62
N VAL A 772 -2.80 19.34 2.31
CA VAL A 772 -2.98 19.05 3.73
C VAL A 772 -2.06 19.93 4.59
N ILE A 773 -0.76 19.89 4.35
CA ILE A 773 0.21 20.83 4.93
C ILE A 773 1.17 21.38 3.88
N PRO A 774 1.71 22.60 4.05
CA PRO A 774 2.53 23.25 3.04
C PRO A 774 3.80 22.53 2.62
N ARG A 775 4.35 21.72 3.52
CA ARG A 775 5.61 20.99 3.31
C ARG A 775 5.39 19.57 2.79
N GLY A 776 4.15 19.22 2.50
CA GLY A 776 3.77 17.89 2.08
C GLY A 776 3.67 16.89 3.23
N ILE A 777 2.77 15.94 3.06
CA ILE A 777 2.50 14.84 4.00
C ILE A 777 1.98 13.64 3.22
N HIS A 778 2.21 12.46 3.76
CA HIS A 778 1.69 11.22 3.24
C HIS A 778 0.24 10.99 3.72
N GLY A 779 -0.72 10.99 2.80
CA GLY A 779 -2.13 10.84 3.17
C GLY A 779 -2.68 12.07 3.91
N VAL A 780 -3.52 11.83 4.92
CA VAL A 780 -4.12 12.89 5.75
C VAL A 780 -3.25 13.19 6.98
N ASN A 781 -3.50 14.31 7.67
CA ASN A 781 -2.87 14.64 8.94
C ASN A 781 -3.78 14.22 10.11
N PRO A 782 -3.53 13.08 10.78
CA PRO A 782 -4.39 12.61 11.86
C PRO A 782 -4.40 13.55 13.07
N ASP A 783 -3.32 14.29 13.33
CA ASP A 783 -3.19 15.18 14.49
C ASP A 783 -4.20 16.35 14.46
N GLU A 784 -4.66 16.75 13.27
CA GLU A 784 -5.61 17.84 13.08
C GLU A 784 -7.05 17.36 12.84
N MET A 785 -7.26 16.05 12.70
CA MET A 785 -8.61 15.52 12.52
C MET A 785 -9.45 15.75 13.78
N TYR A 786 -10.74 16.01 13.56
CA TYR A 786 -11.73 16.28 14.60
C TYR A 786 -11.44 17.53 15.44
N ASN A 787 -10.51 18.39 15.00
CA ASN A 787 -10.11 19.58 15.74
C ASN A 787 -10.94 20.79 15.30
N SER A 788 -11.86 21.25 16.13
CA SER A 788 -12.69 22.43 15.83
C SER A 788 -11.95 23.77 15.94
N GLU A 789 -10.68 23.77 16.40
CA GLU A 789 -9.85 24.97 16.50
C GLU A 789 -8.99 25.21 15.25
N VAL A 790 -8.98 24.29 14.27
CA VAL A 790 -8.28 24.56 13.01
C VAL A 790 -9.15 25.38 12.05
N PRO A 791 -8.55 26.19 11.16
CA PRO A 791 -9.27 26.93 10.12
C PRO A 791 -10.14 26.08 9.19
N PHE A 792 -9.71 24.85 8.89
CA PHE A 792 -10.43 23.91 8.02
C PHE A 792 -9.97 22.46 8.28
N ASP A 793 -10.87 21.59 8.70
CA ASP A 793 -10.55 20.17 8.93
C ASP A 793 -10.56 19.38 7.62
N ILE A 794 -9.41 19.40 6.92
CA ILE A 794 -9.24 18.71 5.65
C ILE A 794 -9.34 17.18 5.76
N GLY A 795 -9.04 16.61 6.93
CA GLY A 795 -9.12 15.17 7.16
C GLY A 795 -10.58 14.71 7.23
N VAL A 796 -11.40 15.37 8.05
CA VAL A 796 -12.84 15.11 8.13
C VAL A 796 -13.53 15.38 6.79
N TYR A 797 -13.18 16.50 6.14
CA TYR A 797 -13.66 16.82 4.80
C TYR A 797 -13.39 15.69 3.80
N THR A 798 -12.16 15.16 3.79
CA THR A 798 -11.73 14.13 2.84
C THR A 798 -12.52 12.83 3.01
N PHE A 799 -12.67 12.32 4.23
CA PHE A 799 -13.40 11.07 4.44
C PHE A 799 -14.91 11.22 4.25
N ASN A 800 -15.48 12.40 4.53
CA ASN A 800 -16.86 12.69 4.17
C ASN A 800 -17.07 12.80 2.67
N LEU A 801 -16.13 13.40 1.93
CA LEU A 801 -16.16 13.41 0.47
C LEU A 801 -16.13 11.99 -0.09
N LEU A 802 -15.25 11.12 0.45
CA LEU A 802 -15.19 9.71 0.05
C LEU A 802 -16.48 8.96 0.36
N GLY A 803 -17.02 9.12 1.57
CA GLY A 803 -18.30 8.53 1.96
C GLY A 803 -19.44 8.96 1.02
N ARG A 804 -19.51 10.25 0.68
CA ARG A 804 -20.52 10.79 -0.25
C ARG A 804 -20.34 10.26 -1.68
N TYR A 805 -19.11 10.27 -2.17
CA TYR A 805 -18.77 9.78 -3.50
C TYR A 805 -19.14 8.31 -3.65
N MET A 806 -18.79 7.48 -2.68
CA MET A 806 -19.13 6.05 -2.67
C MET A 806 -20.64 5.83 -2.55
N ARG A 807 -21.31 6.49 -1.60
CA ARG A 807 -22.76 6.32 -1.38
C ARG A 807 -23.59 6.63 -2.62
N THR A 808 -23.14 7.58 -3.43
CA THR A 808 -23.80 7.99 -4.68
C THR A 808 -23.36 7.16 -5.87
N GLY A 809 -22.62 6.06 -5.66
CA GLY A 809 -22.06 5.24 -6.71
C GLY A 809 -21.00 5.94 -7.55
N GLY A 810 -20.51 7.11 -7.15
CA GLY A 810 -19.59 7.96 -7.91
C GLY A 810 -20.26 9.13 -8.65
N GLN A 811 -21.51 9.45 -8.34
CA GLN A 811 -22.29 10.45 -9.09
C GLN A 811 -22.27 11.85 -8.45
N ASP A 812 -21.77 11.99 -7.22
CA ASP A 812 -21.69 13.26 -6.52
C ASP A 812 -20.28 13.58 -6.01
N LEU A 813 -19.76 14.72 -6.46
CA LEU A 813 -18.53 15.35 -6.00
C LEU A 813 -18.88 16.78 -5.55
N PRO A 814 -19.19 17.00 -4.26
CA PRO A 814 -19.72 18.26 -3.75
C PRO A 814 -18.94 19.52 -4.15
N TYR A 815 -17.60 19.46 -4.22
CA TYR A 815 -16.78 20.60 -4.65
C TYR A 815 -16.99 21.03 -6.12
N VAL A 816 -17.71 20.23 -6.91
CA VAL A 816 -18.14 20.54 -8.29
C VAL A 816 -19.67 20.68 -8.39
N SER A 817 -20.43 19.80 -7.74
CA SER A 817 -21.89 19.77 -7.82
C SER A 817 -22.56 20.87 -6.97
N ASP A 818 -21.94 21.24 -5.84
CA ASP A 818 -22.34 22.34 -4.95
C ASP A 818 -21.11 23.13 -4.44
N PRO A 819 -20.42 23.90 -5.31
CA PRO A 819 -19.18 24.58 -4.95
C PRO A 819 -19.31 25.65 -3.86
N GLU A 820 -20.51 26.11 -3.52
CA GLU A 820 -20.72 27.08 -2.44
C GLU A 820 -21.13 26.41 -1.11
N GLY A 821 -21.65 25.18 -1.15
CA GLY A 821 -22.19 24.47 0.02
C GLY A 821 -21.35 23.30 0.52
N HIS A 822 -20.31 22.88 -0.20
CA HIS A 822 -19.56 21.65 0.12
C HIS A 822 -18.75 21.67 1.43
N HIS A 823 -18.51 22.84 2.04
CA HIS A 823 -17.76 22.94 3.31
C HIS A 823 -18.44 22.23 4.49
N CYS A 824 -19.74 21.95 4.39
CA CYS A 824 -20.44 21.13 5.39
C CYS A 824 -19.82 19.72 5.59
N LEU A 825 -18.97 19.28 4.65
CA LEU A 825 -18.22 18.03 4.76
C LEU A 825 -17.12 18.11 5.83
N GLU A 826 -16.56 19.30 6.12
CA GLU A 826 -15.46 19.46 7.08
C GLU A 826 -15.89 19.19 8.52
N ASP A 827 -17.17 19.38 8.84
CA ASP A 827 -17.72 19.29 10.19
C ASP A 827 -18.91 18.33 10.31
N SER A 828 -19.16 17.57 9.24
CA SER A 828 -20.30 16.64 9.10
C SER A 828 -21.67 17.31 9.31
N SER A 829 -21.81 18.59 8.92
CA SER A 829 -23.08 19.34 9.01
C SER A 829 -23.95 19.26 7.76
N CYS A 830 -23.55 18.48 6.75
CA CYS A 830 -24.28 18.42 5.49
C CYS A 830 -25.74 17.94 5.68
N PRO A 831 -26.73 18.53 4.97
CA PRO A 831 -28.15 18.22 5.19
C PRO A 831 -28.56 16.77 4.91
N TYR A 832 -27.77 16.04 4.11
CA TYR A 832 -27.99 14.63 3.80
C TYR A 832 -27.31 13.68 4.79
N LEU A 833 -26.53 14.18 5.73
CA LEU A 833 -25.96 13.39 6.82
C LEU A 833 -26.95 13.33 7.99
N PRO A 834 -26.90 12.24 8.80
CA PRO A 834 -27.65 12.16 10.03
C PRO A 834 -27.38 13.36 10.94
N ALA A 835 -28.42 13.82 11.66
CA ALA A 835 -28.25 14.90 12.61
C ALA A 835 -27.24 14.50 13.68
N ARG A 836 -26.23 15.35 13.87
CA ARG A 836 -25.19 15.14 14.89
C ARG A 836 -25.85 15.03 16.28
N PRO A 837 -25.50 14.01 17.09
CA PRO A 837 -25.97 13.93 18.45
C PRO A 837 -25.57 15.20 19.22
N ALA A 838 -26.43 15.66 20.12
CA ALA A 838 -26.02 16.70 21.07
C ALA A 838 -24.88 16.15 21.96
N PRO A 839 -23.85 16.96 22.25
CA PRO A 839 -22.74 16.55 23.12
C PRO A 839 -23.21 16.23 24.54
#